data_AF-A0A1V4RZN1-F1
#
_entry.id   AF-A0A1V4RZN1-F1
#
_cell.length_a   1.000
_cell.length_b   1.000
_cell.length_c   1.000
_cell.angle_alpha   90.00
_cell.angle_beta   90.00
_cell.angle_gamma   90.00
#
_symmetry.space_group_name_H-M   'P 1'
#
loop_
_entity.id
_entity.type
_entity.pdbx_description
1 polymer ?
#
loop_
_entity_poly.entity_id
_entity_poly.type
_entity_poly.pdbx_seq_one_letter_code
_entity_poly.pdbx_strand_id
1 'polypeptide(L)'
;MLVRALLFITAFLLTNVMCPAVQAIKTDRIPPALEPWESWVLDGEDAHFCPSSYNNGARHRCIWPSRLNLELERTGGSFTQNWLVFKKGLIPLLGGAKQWPYYVTLDGKEVPVIAKNGLPSVYMKKGKHLVEGRFIWDEMPEMIHLPEACGLVSLSINGKSVDFPMLEKDGRLWLQKQKMTDLQEESLMISIFRLLDDTIPMQVTNLIKINVSGKAGEIEIDPALFKDFVPMSIKSRLPARLGANGALMIQARPGRWKIRVITRSKGPVSGICPVKTPYGQEIWSFKSRNQLRLVKILGVAPVDPNQTDIPNRWKTFPAFIINAGDKLTFKELRRGNPDPAPDRLRLDRTWWLDFDGKGFTIKDHITGTLSSQWYLAMNHPAALGRISVDGVDQLITSHGKDKKSGVELRKGKINLIAESRFTDSTKTLPAVGWDHDFESLKGRLNLPPGWRLFTVRGVDAMSGAWFENWTLLDLFLVLIISLAVLKFHNWRWGLIALLAIGLSYHEPGSPRIVWLNLLAASALLRLIPEGRVKKLAGIWRLASIVTLLVLAIPFMVQQIRYGVYPQLELPKQVYPISRMDKNEVTSQADFKRAGQKALRNRKAHYKSGSIVQPFQLPETKRSAERYDLFAQDPKALIQTGPGLPKWRWRSYAMKWNGPVNKDQEVRLWLLSPLINLLLSITRVILLALLIYCLIGLRRLKIQAKDFTFSALLLSIFIFPGFAAGGEVTAGYPPPELLKELKMKLLKKPACLPECAESPRMEITVSLESLRIIYQIHAGIDTAVPLPGSSELWRTKDVFNGSRPVKGLMRDRDGSLWVFVPEGIHTITLIGNAPSEDSFQIPLPLKPHRVVIQIQGW
;
A
#
# COMPACT_ATOMS: atom_id res chain seq x y z
N MET A 1 29.54 -66.57 1.07
CA MET A 1 28.40 -65.71 1.48
C MET A 1 28.77 -64.22 1.59
N LEU A 2 29.97 -63.84 2.04
CA LEU A 2 30.40 -62.43 2.13
C LEU A 2 30.37 -61.65 0.81
N VAL A 3 30.73 -62.27 -0.32
CA VAL A 3 30.77 -61.58 -1.64
C VAL A 3 29.37 -61.27 -2.19
N ARG A 4 28.36 -62.10 -1.88
CA ARG A 4 26.97 -61.85 -2.28
C ARG A 4 26.30 -60.75 -1.44
N ALA A 5 26.69 -60.59 -0.17
CA ALA A 5 26.20 -59.52 0.68
C ALA A 5 26.80 -58.15 0.30
N LEU A 6 28.08 -58.12 -0.09
CA LEU A 6 28.75 -56.90 -0.52
C LEU A 6 28.15 -56.36 -1.84
N LEU A 7 27.86 -57.26 -2.79
CA LEU A 7 27.22 -56.91 -4.08
C LEU A 7 25.79 -56.39 -3.91
N PHE A 8 25.02 -56.93 -2.95
CA PHE A 8 23.68 -56.44 -2.64
C PHE A 8 23.69 -55.06 -1.97
N ILE A 9 24.67 -54.81 -1.09
CA ILE A 9 24.83 -53.51 -0.42
C ILE A 9 25.30 -52.43 -1.40
N THR A 10 26.21 -52.77 -2.34
CA THR A 10 26.63 -51.83 -3.39
C THR A 10 25.51 -51.58 -4.41
N ALA A 11 24.71 -52.60 -4.76
CA ALA A 11 23.56 -52.42 -5.66
C ALA A 11 22.44 -51.58 -5.03
N PHE A 12 22.24 -51.69 -3.71
CA PHE A 12 21.24 -50.91 -2.96
C PHE A 12 21.69 -49.45 -2.69
N LEU A 13 23.00 -49.20 -2.62
CA LEU A 13 23.58 -47.86 -2.52
C LEU A 13 23.60 -47.12 -3.87
N LEU A 14 23.68 -47.84 -5.00
CA LEU A 14 23.67 -47.25 -6.34
C LEU A 14 22.27 -46.91 -6.87
N THR A 15 21.20 -47.52 -6.34
CA THR A 15 19.82 -47.18 -6.75
C THR A 15 19.23 -45.94 -6.06
N ASN A 16 19.91 -45.35 -5.07
CA ASN A 16 19.45 -44.14 -4.37
C ASN A 16 20.12 -42.84 -4.83
N VAL A 17 20.90 -42.87 -5.92
CA VAL A 17 21.50 -41.68 -6.54
C VAL A 17 21.00 -41.51 -7.98
N MET A 18 19.69 -41.34 -8.13
CA MET A 18 19.13 -40.68 -9.31
C MET A 18 18.25 -39.52 -8.86
N CYS A 19 18.88 -38.36 -8.72
CA CYS A 19 18.17 -37.10 -8.70
C CYS A 19 17.80 -36.78 -10.15
N PRO A 20 16.51 -36.66 -10.52
CA PRO A 20 16.18 -36.14 -11.85
C PRO A 20 16.60 -34.67 -11.86
N ALA A 21 17.57 -34.35 -12.71
CA ALA A 21 17.87 -32.97 -13.06
C ALA A 21 16.67 -32.39 -13.79
N VAL A 22 15.84 -31.63 -13.07
CA VAL A 22 14.74 -30.85 -13.67
C VAL A 22 15.38 -29.75 -14.52
N GLN A 23 15.42 -29.96 -15.83
CA GLN A 23 15.71 -28.90 -16.78
C GLN A 23 14.65 -27.82 -16.63
N ALA A 24 15.10 -26.59 -16.35
CA ALA A 24 14.25 -25.42 -16.32
C ALA A 24 13.70 -25.17 -17.74
N ILE A 25 12.44 -25.56 -17.96
CA ILE A 25 11.69 -25.21 -19.17
C ILE A 25 11.46 -23.69 -19.11
N LYS A 26 12.19 -22.96 -19.95
CA LYS A 26 11.82 -21.59 -20.35
C LYS A 26 10.64 -21.70 -21.30
N THR A 27 9.46 -21.29 -20.85
CA THR A 27 8.39 -20.84 -21.72
C THR A 27 7.53 -19.85 -20.96
N ASP A 28 7.07 -18.80 -21.63
CA ASP A 28 6.03 -17.84 -21.20
C ASP A 28 4.64 -18.50 -21.00
N ARG A 29 4.60 -19.80 -20.67
CA ARG A 29 3.40 -20.60 -20.46
C ARG A 29 3.32 -21.04 -19.00
N ILE A 30 2.10 -21.08 -18.47
CA ILE A 30 1.82 -21.58 -17.13
C ILE A 30 2.34 -23.03 -17.05
N PRO A 31 3.13 -23.40 -16.02
CA PRO A 31 3.56 -24.78 -15.86
C PRO A 31 2.34 -25.73 -15.80
N PRO A 32 2.37 -26.92 -16.43
CA PRO A 32 1.20 -27.83 -16.47
C PRO A 32 0.61 -28.17 -15.10
N ALA A 33 1.47 -28.27 -14.07
CA ALA A 33 1.05 -28.50 -12.68
C ALA A 33 0.23 -27.35 -12.05
N LEU A 34 0.32 -26.14 -12.61
CA LEU A 34 -0.38 -24.94 -12.14
C LEU A 34 -1.57 -24.54 -13.03
N GLU A 35 -1.71 -25.14 -14.22
CA GLU A 35 -2.80 -24.87 -15.16
C GLU A 35 -4.20 -25.05 -14.54
N PRO A 36 -4.48 -26.10 -13.73
CA PRO A 36 -5.78 -26.24 -13.07
C PRO A 36 -6.13 -25.12 -12.09
N TRP A 37 -5.13 -24.37 -11.60
CA TRP A 37 -5.30 -23.32 -10.60
C TRP A 37 -5.52 -21.93 -11.21
N GLU A 38 -5.33 -21.76 -12.52
CA GLU A 38 -5.45 -20.46 -13.21
C GLU A 38 -6.83 -19.81 -12.95
N SER A 39 -7.91 -20.56 -13.17
CA SER A 39 -9.28 -20.08 -13.01
C SER A 39 -9.58 -19.65 -11.56
N TRP A 40 -9.07 -20.40 -10.58
CA TRP A 40 -9.23 -20.09 -9.16
C TRP A 40 -8.45 -18.84 -8.75
N VAL A 41 -7.21 -18.69 -9.23
CA VAL A 41 -6.35 -17.54 -8.92
C VAL A 41 -6.87 -16.24 -9.54
N LEU A 42 -7.50 -16.34 -10.72
CA LEU A 42 -8.10 -15.23 -11.46
C LEU A 42 -9.54 -14.93 -11.05
N ASP A 43 -10.12 -15.65 -10.08
CA ASP A 43 -11.47 -15.36 -9.61
C ASP A 43 -11.59 -13.90 -9.11
N GLY A 44 -12.62 -13.22 -9.58
CA GLY A 44 -12.83 -11.79 -9.35
C GLY A 44 -12.00 -10.82 -10.21
N GLU A 45 -11.03 -11.30 -10.99
CA GLU A 45 -10.10 -10.47 -11.79
C GLU A 45 -10.51 -10.31 -13.27
N ASP A 46 -11.71 -10.77 -13.67
CA ASP A 46 -12.22 -10.71 -15.05
C ASP A 46 -12.10 -9.34 -15.72
N ALA A 47 -12.20 -8.26 -14.93
CA ALA A 47 -12.12 -6.89 -15.43
C ALA A 47 -10.72 -6.53 -15.95
N HIS A 48 -9.68 -7.19 -15.46
CA HIS A 48 -8.29 -6.97 -15.88
C HIS A 48 -8.04 -7.37 -17.34
N PHE A 49 -8.84 -8.33 -17.85
CA PHE A 49 -8.78 -8.81 -19.23
C PHE A 49 -9.63 -7.98 -20.21
N CYS A 50 -10.33 -6.95 -19.72
CA CYS A 50 -10.99 -6.02 -20.60
C CYS A 50 -9.99 -5.00 -21.18
N PRO A 51 -10.23 -4.47 -22.38
CA PRO A 51 -9.37 -3.46 -22.99
C PRO A 51 -9.09 -2.30 -22.03
N SER A 52 -7.81 -2.02 -21.80
CA SER A 52 -7.38 -0.88 -21.00
C SER A 52 -7.43 0.41 -21.82
N SER A 53 -7.39 1.57 -21.18
CA SER A 53 -7.17 2.83 -21.90
C SER A 53 -5.72 2.86 -22.42
N TYR A 54 -5.51 3.35 -23.64
CA TYR A 54 -4.20 3.32 -24.31
C TYR A 54 -3.04 3.85 -23.46
N ASN A 55 -3.32 4.83 -22.60
CA ASN A 55 -2.35 5.47 -21.71
C ASN A 55 -2.43 5.08 -20.23
N ASN A 56 -3.36 4.19 -19.88
CA ASN A 56 -3.59 3.85 -18.48
C ASN A 56 -4.07 2.40 -18.31
N GLY A 57 -3.11 1.52 -18.01
CA GLY A 57 -3.33 0.11 -17.69
C GLY A 57 -4.00 -0.18 -16.34
N ALA A 58 -4.62 0.81 -15.70
CA ALA A 58 -5.52 0.61 -14.55
C ALA A 58 -6.99 0.92 -14.90
N ARG A 59 -7.26 1.56 -16.05
CA ARG A 59 -8.62 1.91 -16.49
C ARG A 59 -9.08 0.95 -17.57
N HIS A 60 -9.77 -0.12 -17.14
CA HIS A 60 -10.34 -1.13 -18.02
C HIS A 60 -11.78 -0.81 -18.41
N ARG A 61 -12.15 -1.15 -19.65
CA ARG A 61 -13.45 -0.80 -20.26
C ARG A 61 -14.09 -2.06 -20.83
N CYS A 62 -14.99 -2.64 -20.05
CA CYS A 62 -15.56 -3.96 -20.33
C CYS A 62 -16.85 -3.95 -21.16
N ILE A 63 -17.53 -2.80 -21.26
CA ILE A 63 -18.87 -2.68 -21.82
C ILE A 63 -18.86 -1.53 -22.82
N TRP A 64 -19.34 -1.79 -24.03
CA TRP A 64 -19.31 -0.86 -25.16
C TRP A 64 -20.71 -0.76 -25.81
N PRO A 65 -21.55 0.21 -25.37
CA PRO A 65 -22.95 0.34 -25.81
C PRO A 65 -23.16 0.81 -27.26
N SER A 66 -22.07 1.09 -27.97
CA SER A 66 -21.99 1.42 -29.39
C SER A 66 -23.07 2.36 -29.92
N ARG A 67 -23.79 1.99 -30.98
CA ARG A 67 -24.85 2.79 -31.60
C ARG A 67 -26.21 2.37 -31.06
N LEU A 68 -26.98 3.37 -30.65
CA LEU A 68 -28.39 3.30 -30.32
C LEU A 68 -29.21 3.99 -31.42
N ASN A 69 -30.19 3.27 -31.96
CA ASN A 69 -31.21 3.81 -32.86
C ASN A 69 -32.54 3.87 -32.10
N LEU A 70 -33.20 5.03 -32.15
CA LEU A 70 -34.49 5.29 -31.51
C LEU A 70 -35.49 5.78 -32.54
N GLU A 71 -36.62 5.08 -32.62
CA GLU A 71 -37.76 5.45 -33.44
C GLU A 71 -38.96 5.64 -32.53
N LEU A 72 -39.32 6.89 -32.29
CA LEU A 72 -40.33 7.26 -31.30
C LEU A 72 -41.55 7.89 -31.97
N GLU A 73 -42.71 7.54 -31.47
CA GLU A 73 -44.01 8.03 -31.90
C GLU A 73 -44.80 8.58 -30.70
N ARG A 74 -45.97 9.17 -30.97
CA ARG A 74 -46.82 9.78 -29.94
C ARG A 74 -47.16 8.81 -28.79
N THR A 75 -47.44 7.54 -29.09
CA THR A 75 -47.95 6.55 -28.12
C THR A 75 -46.99 5.39 -27.84
N GLY A 76 -45.74 5.47 -28.32
CA GLY A 76 -44.74 4.45 -28.06
C GLY A 76 -43.47 4.64 -28.87
N GLY A 77 -42.67 3.60 -28.99
CA GLY A 77 -41.50 3.61 -29.85
C GLY A 77 -40.74 2.29 -29.83
N SER A 78 -39.71 2.21 -30.66
CA SER A 78 -38.79 1.08 -30.70
C SER A 78 -37.35 1.54 -30.55
N PHE A 79 -36.51 0.64 -30.05
CA PHE A 79 -35.08 0.87 -29.98
C PHE A 79 -34.30 -0.35 -30.45
N THR A 80 -33.14 -0.09 -31.03
CA THR A 80 -32.17 -1.10 -31.40
C THR A 80 -30.79 -0.62 -30.97
N GLN A 81 -30.05 -1.46 -30.24
CA GLN A 81 -28.73 -1.11 -29.73
C GLN A 81 -27.73 -2.24 -29.90
N ASN A 82 -26.55 -1.90 -30.44
CA ASN A 82 -25.43 -2.82 -30.54
C ASN A 82 -24.55 -2.74 -29.30
N TRP A 83 -24.14 -3.89 -28.77
CA TRP A 83 -23.26 -4.01 -27.60
C TRP A 83 -22.05 -4.87 -27.90
N LEU A 84 -20.88 -4.45 -27.40
CA LEU A 84 -19.69 -5.30 -27.31
C LEU A 84 -19.30 -5.44 -25.84
N VAL A 85 -19.30 -6.69 -25.35
CA VAL A 85 -19.14 -7.03 -23.94
C VAL A 85 -17.92 -7.94 -23.76
N PHE A 86 -16.95 -7.51 -22.96
CA PHE A 86 -15.74 -8.27 -22.64
C PHE A 86 -15.87 -9.08 -21.35
N LYS A 87 -16.81 -8.70 -20.47
CA LYS A 87 -17.08 -9.36 -19.19
C LYS A 87 -18.59 -9.59 -19.02
N LYS A 88 -18.98 -10.84 -18.71
CA LYS A 88 -20.37 -11.20 -18.43
C LYS A 88 -20.94 -10.38 -17.27
N GLY A 89 -22.21 -9.96 -17.35
CA GLY A 89 -22.82 -9.18 -16.29
C GLY A 89 -24.18 -8.59 -16.67
N LEU A 90 -24.77 -7.88 -15.70
CA LEU A 90 -26.00 -7.11 -15.91
C LEU A 90 -25.67 -5.77 -16.58
N ILE A 91 -26.23 -5.56 -17.76
CA ILE A 91 -26.01 -4.39 -18.62
C ILE A 91 -27.27 -3.51 -18.56
N PRO A 92 -27.13 -2.21 -18.25
CA PRO A 92 -28.27 -1.28 -18.22
C PRO A 92 -28.76 -1.00 -19.64
N LEU A 93 -30.07 -1.04 -19.82
CA LEU A 93 -30.78 -0.62 -21.02
C LEU A 93 -31.30 0.81 -20.85
N LEU A 94 -31.77 1.40 -21.95
CA LEU A 94 -32.51 2.65 -21.90
C LEU A 94 -33.89 2.49 -21.27
N GLY A 95 -34.40 3.60 -20.71
CA GLY A 95 -35.66 3.65 -19.98
C GLY A 95 -35.45 3.85 -18.48
N GLY A 96 -36.54 3.71 -17.73
CA GLY A 96 -36.57 3.87 -16.28
C GLY A 96 -37.86 3.35 -15.69
N ALA A 97 -38.08 3.55 -14.40
CA ALA A 97 -39.27 3.03 -13.71
C ALA A 97 -40.61 3.46 -14.36
N LYS A 98 -40.66 4.65 -14.97
CA LYS A 98 -41.86 5.17 -15.68
C LYS A 98 -41.86 4.88 -17.18
N GLN A 99 -40.72 4.50 -17.77
CA GLN A 99 -40.55 4.21 -19.20
C GLN A 99 -39.87 2.85 -19.31
N TRP A 100 -40.57 1.80 -18.89
CA TRP A 100 -40.02 0.45 -18.88
C TRP A 100 -40.06 -0.14 -20.29
N PRO A 101 -38.97 -0.77 -20.78
CA PRO A 101 -38.98 -1.40 -22.09
C PRO A 101 -39.72 -2.75 -22.07
N TYR A 102 -40.51 -3.00 -23.12
CA TYR A 102 -41.28 -4.21 -23.38
C TYR A 102 -40.73 -4.97 -24.58
N TYR A 103 -41.07 -6.26 -24.68
CA TYR A 103 -40.67 -7.14 -25.80
C TYR A 103 -39.16 -7.09 -26.09
N VAL A 104 -38.36 -7.11 -25.01
CA VAL A 104 -36.90 -6.99 -25.14
C VAL A 104 -36.33 -8.32 -25.62
N THR A 105 -35.62 -8.27 -26.73
CA THR A 105 -34.86 -9.41 -27.26
C THR A 105 -33.36 -9.15 -27.19
N LEU A 106 -32.60 -10.23 -26.97
CA LEU A 106 -31.16 -10.28 -27.06
C LEU A 106 -30.81 -11.28 -28.17
N ASP A 107 -30.19 -10.80 -29.25
CA ASP A 107 -29.86 -11.59 -30.43
C ASP A 107 -31.07 -12.36 -31.00
N GLY A 108 -32.23 -11.69 -31.05
CA GLY A 108 -33.48 -12.23 -31.58
C GLY A 108 -34.25 -13.16 -30.63
N LYS A 109 -33.78 -13.36 -29.39
CA LYS A 109 -34.48 -14.17 -28.37
C LYS A 109 -35.01 -13.30 -27.24
N GLU A 110 -36.25 -13.47 -26.84
CA GLU A 110 -36.82 -12.76 -25.69
C GLU A 110 -36.03 -13.09 -24.40
N VAL A 111 -35.78 -12.05 -23.59
CA VAL A 111 -34.96 -12.16 -22.37
C VAL A 111 -35.62 -11.44 -21.20
N PRO A 112 -35.39 -11.93 -19.96
CA PRO A 112 -35.88 -11.25 -18.77
C PRO A 112 -35.15 -9.90 -18.57
N VAL A 113 -35.95 -8.85 -18.36
CA VAL A 113 -35.47 -7.51 -17.99
C VAL A 113 -35.72 -7.30 -16.51
N ILE A 114 -34.68 -6.97 -15.75
CA ILE A 114 -34.75 -6.77 -14.29
C ILE A 114 -34.34 -5.36 -13.90
N ALA A 115 -34.85 -4.89 -12.75
CA ALA A 115 -34.45 -3.60 -12.21
C ALA A 115 -33.12 -3.71 -11.45
N LYS A 116 -32.16 -2.86 -11.82
CA LYS A 116 -30.92 -2.67 -11.07
C LYS A 116 -30.69 -1.18 -10.85
N ASN A 117 -30.69 -0.74 -9.58
CA ASN A 117 -30.60 0.68 -9.21
C ASN A 117 -31.66 1.57 -9.90
N GLY A 118 -32.86 1.04 -10.12
CA GLY A 118 -33.96 1.76 -10.78
C GLY A 118 -33.89 1.81 -12.31
N LEU A 119 -32.90 1.16 -12.93
CA LEU A 119 -32.75 1.07 -14.39
C LEU A 119 -33.07 -0.35 -14.91
N PRO A 120 -33.74 -0.47 -16.08
CA PRO A 120 -33.92 -1.77 -16.73
C PRO A 120 -32.57 -2.35 -17.13
N SER A 121 -32.36 -3.63 -16.88
CA SER A 121 -31.08 -4.31 -17.15
C SER A 121 -31.28 -5.74 -17.65
N VAL A 122 -30.40 -6.18 -18.54
CA VAL A 122 -30.39 -7.55 -19.08
C VAL A 122 -29.03 -8.18 -18.81
N TYR A 123 -29.03 -9.49 -18.50
CA TYR A 123 -27.79 -10.25 -18.32
C TYR A 123 -27.20 -10.63 -19.68
N MET A 124 -25.96 -10.22 -19.95
CA MET A 124 -25.26 -10.52 -21.20
C MET A 124 -23.98 -11.31 -20.93
N LYS A 125 -23.65 -12.21 -21.87
CA LYS A 125 -22.38 -12.95 -21.88
C LYS A 125 -21.28 -12.11 -22.57
N LYS A 126 -20.05 -12.62 -22.59
CA LYS A 126 -18.96 -12.02 -23.37
C LYS A 126 -19.26 -12.22 -24.86
N GLY A 127 -19.25 -11.15 -25.65
CA GLY A 127 -19.56 -11.22 -27.07
C GLY A 127 -20.09 -9.92 -27.66
N LYS A 128 -20.50 -10.00 -28.92
CA LYS A 128 -21.26 -8.96 -29.62
C LYS A 128 -22.74 -9.32 -29.49
N HIS A 129 -23.56 -8.33 -29.15
CA HIS A 129 -24.97 -8.53 -28.93
C HIS A 129 -25.80 -7.43 -29.60
N LEU A 130 -26.96 -7.80 -30.12
CA LEU A 130 -28.00 -6.88 -30.58
C LEU A 130 -29.14 -6.92 -29.56
N VAL A 131 -29.53 -5.75 -29.05
CA VAL A 131 -30.70 -5.61 -28.18
C VAL A 131 -31.76 -4.82 -28.91
N GLU A 132 -32.96 -5.36 -28.92
CA GLU A 132 -34.15 -4.70 -29.47
C GLU A 132 -35.23 -4.66 -28.41
N GLY A 133 -36.06 -3.64 -28.44
CA GLY A 133 -37.19 -3.53 -27.53
C GLY A 133 -38.12 -2.39 -27.92
N ARG A 134 -39.24 -2.30 -27.21
CA ARG A 134 -40.30 -1.33 -27.47
C ARG A 134 -40.67 -0.57 -26.21
N PHE A 135 -41.22 0.61 -26.39
CA PHE A 135 -41.85 1.40 -25.35
C PHE A 135 -43.32 1.61 -25.65
N ILE A 136 -44.11 1.71 -24.58
CA ILE A 136 -45.53 1.98 -24.64
C ILE A 136 -45.81 3.09 -23.63
N TRP A 137 -46.46 4.16 -24.08
CA TRP A 137 -46.88 5.28 -23.24
C TRP A 137 -48.14 5.94 -23.84
N ASP A 138 -48.98 6.54 -23.01
CA ASP A 138 -50.20 7.22 -23.49
C ASP A 138 -49.87 8.53 -24.22
N GLU A 139 -48.84 9.23 -23.74
CA GLU A 139 -48.31 10.47 -24.31
C GLU A 139 -46.78 10.44 -24.28
N MET A 140 -46.16 11.05 -25.29
CA MET A 140 -44.71 11.13 -25.43
C MET A 140 -44.09 11.79 -24.19
N PRO A 141 -43.19 11.11 -23.46
CA PRO A 141 -42.57 11.71 -22.28
C PRO A 141 -41.65 12.87 -22.67
N GLU A 142 -41.47 13.83 -21.76
CA GLU A 142 -40.54 14.96 -21.98
C GLU A 142 -39.09 14.48 -22.17
N MET A 143 -38.69 13.44 -21.43
CA MET A 143 -37.34 12.89 -21.41
C MET A 143 -37.35 11.36 -21.29
N ILE A 144 -36.31 10.73 -21.83
CA ILE A 144 -36.00 9.31 -21.63
C ILE A 144 -34.54 9.14 -21.17
N HIS A 145 -34.30 8.18 -20.28
CA HIS A 145 -32.95 7.93 -19.75
C HIS A 145 -32.18 6.94 -20.62
N LEU A 146 -30.94 7.29 -20.97
CA LEU A 146 -29.99 6.46 -21.70
C LEU A 146 -28.82 6.12 -20.78
N PRO A 147 -28.21 4.92 -20.90
CA PRO A 147 -26.96 4.64 -20.24
C PRO A 147 -25.88 5.70 -20.56
N GLU A 148 -25.22 6.25 -19.54
CA GLU A 148 -24.22 7.34 -19.67
C GLU A 148 -23.14 7.06 -20.73
N ALA A 149 -22.80 5.78 -20.94
CA ALA A 149 -21.74 5.35 -21.84
C ALA A 149 -22.20 5.18 -23.32
N CYS A 150 -23.44 5.51 -23.69
CA CYS A 150 -23.92 5.37 -25.06
C CYS A 150 -23.03 6.11 -26.07
N GLY A 151 -22.55 5.40 -27.10
CA GLY A 151 -21.58 5.92 -28.06
C GLY A 151 -22.20 6.91 -29.05
N LEU A 152 -23.01 6.39 -29.97
CA LEU A 152 -23.74 7.17 -30.99
C LEU A 152 -25.24 7.00 -30.78
N VAL A 153 -26.00 8.09 -30.94
CA VAL A 153 -27.46 8.10 -30.80
C VAL A 153 -28.06 8.64 -32.07
N SER A 154 -28.91 7.84 -32.72
CA SER A 154 -29.78 8.27 -33.82
C SER A 154 -31.21 8.32 -33.31
N LEU A 155 -31.89 9.45 -33.52
CA LEU A 155 -33.25 9.68 -33.04
C LEU A 155 -34.15 10.08 -34.21
N SER A 156 -35.29 9.40 -34.33
CA SER A 156 -36.40 9.77 -35.21
C SER A 156 -37.65 9.94 -34.36
N ILE A 157 -38.35 11.06 -34.54
CA ILE A 157 -39.62 11.35 -33.86
C ILE A 157 -40.70 11.56 -34.92
N ASN A 158 -41.76 10.73 -34.88
CA ASN A 158 -42.87 10.74 -35.84
C ASN A 158 -42.36 10.70 -37.30
N GLY A 159 -41.40 9.81 -37.58
CA GLY A 159 -40.79 9.63 -38.90
C GLY A 159 -39.80 10.73 -39.33
N LYS A 160 -39.58 11.78 -38.52
CA LYS A 160 -38.61 12.85 -38.81
C LYS A 160 -37.32 12.64 -38.02
N SER A 161 -36.19 12.59 -38.73
CA SER A 161 -34.87 12.50 -38.09
C SER A 161 -34.54 13.78 -37.31
N VAL A 162 -33.96 13.62 -36.13
CA VAL A 162 -33.50 14.71 -35.27
C VAL A 162 -31.97 14.73 -35.31
N ASP A 163 -31.40 15.68 -36.05
CA ASP A 163 -29.94 15.76 -36.25
C ASP A 163 -29.15 16.11 -34.98
N PHE A 164 -29.77 16.87 -34.07
CA PHE A 164 -29.13 17.33 -32.82
C PHE A 164 -29.96 16.96 -31.58
N PRO A 165 -29.98 15.67 -31.19
CA PRO A 165 -30.64 15.26 -29.96
C PRO A 165 -29.98 15.96 -28.75
N MET A 166 -30.80 16.57 -27.89
CA MET A 166 -30.33 17.24 -26.69
C MET A 166 -30.18 16.21 -25.56
N LEU A 167 -28.94 15.73 -25.39
CA LEU A 167 -28.56 14.77 -24.35
C LEU A 167 -27.82 15.50 -23.22
N GLU A 168 -28.32 15.36 -21.99
CA GLU A 168 -27.67 15.85 -20.79
C GLU A 168 -26.51 14.96 -20.34
N LYS A 169 -25.61 15.51 -19.50
CA LYS A 169 -24.43 14.78 -19.01
C LYS A 169 -24.78 13.59 -18.11
N ASP A 170 -26.00 13.54 -17.56
CA ASP A 170 -26.51 12.44 -16.74
C ASP A 170 -27.31 11.39 -17.54
N GLY A 171 -27.25 11.44 -18.87
CA GLY A 171 -27.87 10.45 -19.75
C GLY A 171 -29.34 10.72 -20.09
N ARG A 172 -29.93 11.86 -19.67
CA ARG A 172 -31.31 12.21 -20.06
C ARG A 172 -31.35 12.80 -21.47
N LEU A 173 -32.15 12.18 -22.34
CA LEU A 173 -32.44 12.64 -23.69
C LEU A 173 -33.79 13.34 -23.72
N TRP A 174 -33.81 14.61 -24.17
CA TRP A 174 -35.04 15.39 -24.35
C TRP A 174 -35.75 15.00 -25.65
N LEU A 175 -37.08 14.82 -25.56
CA LEU A 175 -37.94 14.41 -26.67
C LEU A 175 -38.92 15.51 -27.11
N GLN A 176 -39.31 16.40 -26.19
CA GLN A 176 -40.17 17.55 -26.50
C GLN A 176 -39.36 18.85 -26.53
N LYS A 177 -39.69 19.75 -27.47
CA LYS A 177 -39.11 21.11 -27.51
C LYS A 177 -39.60 21.90 -26.30
N GLN A 178 -38.70 22.51 -25.54
CA GLN A 178 -39.08 23.56 -24.59
C GLN A 178 -39.81 24.66 -25.37
N LYS A 179 -41.07 24.94 -25.04
CA LYS A 179 -41.66 26.25 -25.31
C LYS A 179 -40.85 27.25 -24.50
N MET A 180 -39.87 27.89 -25.13
CA MET A 180 -39.40 29.17 -24.63
C MET A 180 -40.62 30.09 -24.66
N THR A 181 -41.10 30.43 -23.47
CA THR A 181 -42.05 31.51 -23.31
C THR A 181 -41.32 32.79 -23.71
N ASP A 182 -41.39 33.12 -24.99
CA ASP A 182 -41.10 34.46 -25.48
C ASP A 182 -42.15 35.39 -24.88
N LEU A 183 -41.74 36.06 -23.80
CA LEU A 183 -42.21 37.36 -23.29
C LEU A 183 -41.59 37.52 -21.91
N GLN A 184 -40.35 38.02 -21.85
CA GLN A 184 -39.81 38.58 -20.61
C GLN A 184 -38.94 39.79 -20.94
N GLU A 185 -39.26 40.90 -20.29
CA GLU A 185 -38.45 42.10 -20.21
C GLU A 185 -36.99 41.74 -19.90
N GLU A 186 -36.06 42.51 -20.48
CA GLU A 186 -34.63 42.37 -20.19
C GLU A 186 -34.41 42.52 -18.68
N SER A 187 -33.95 41.46 -18.02
CA SER A 187 -33.70 41.47 -16.58
C SER A 187 -32.36 40.85 -16.25
N LEU A 188 -31.56 41.60 -15.48
CA LEU A 188 -30.26 41.21 -14.98
C LEU A 188 -30.31 41.16 -13.46
N MET A 189 -30.18 39.96 -12.89
CA MET A 189 -30.06 39.78 -11.44
C MET A 189 -28.66 39.27 -11.11
N ILE A 190 -27.94 40.00 -10.26
CA ILE A 190 -26.60 39.65 -9.79
C ILE A 190 -26.66 39.41 -8.28
N SER A 191 -26.07 38.31 -7.82
CA SER A 191 -25.92 38.02 -6.39
C SER A 191 -24.49 37.60 -6.10
N ILE A 192 -23.87 38.22 -5.10
CA ILE A 192 -22.46 37.97 -4.74
C ILE A 192 -22.38 37.29 -3.38
N PHE A 193 -21.66 36.17 -3.36
CA PHE A 193 -21.32 35.41 -2.17
C PHE A 193 -19.81 35.34 -2.04
N ARG A 194 -19.27 35.49 -0.83
CA ARG A 194 -17.81 35.45 -0.63
C ARG A 194 -17.44 34.43 0.45
N LEU A 195 -16.38 33.66 0.22
CA LEU A 195 -15.76 32.83 1.24
C LEU A 195 -14.40 33.43 1.59
N LEU A 196 -14.27 33.90 2.82
CA LEU A 196 -13.03 34.39 3.43
C LEU A 196 -12.30 33.19 4.07
N ASP A 197 -11.20 32.72 3.49
CA ASP A 197 -10.31 31.69 4.08
C ASP A 197 -9.14 32.40 4.77
N ASP A 198 -9.05 32.29 6.09
CA ASP A 198 -8.08 33.00 6.95
C ASP A 198 -6.66 32.42 6.86
N THR A 199 -6.18 32.15 5.65
CA THR A 199 -4.78 31.82 5.36
C THR A 199 -3.88 33.04 5.50
N ILE A 200 -2.56 32.85 5.47
CA ILE A 200 -1.58 33.93 5.43
C ILE A 200 -0.76 33.77 4.14
N PRO A 201 -0.94 34.61 3.11
CA PRO A 201 -1.92 35.70 2.98
C PRO A 201 -3.38 35.21 2.86
N MET A 202 -4.35 36.05 3.23
CA MET A 202 -5.77 35.71 3.26
C MET A 202 -6.29 35.44 1.85
N GLN A 203 -7.05 34.37 1.65
CA GLN A 203 -7.66 34.06 0.36
C GLN A 203 -9.16 34.33 0.39
N VAL A 204 -9.69 34.90 -0.68
CA VAL A 204 -11.13 35.15 -0.83
C VAL A 204 -11.62 34.50 -2.10
N THR A 205 -12.64 33.65 -1.97
CA THR A 205 -13.37 33.10 -3.11
C THR A 205 -14.63 33.92 -3.34
N ASN A 206 -14.65 34.71 -4.41
CA ASN A 206 -15.80 35.50 -4.84
C ASN A 206 -16.64 34.65 -5.79
N LEU A 207 -17.88 34.34 -5.41
CA LEU A 207 -18.85 33.63 -6.23
C LEU A 207 -19.95 34.60 -6.65
N ILE A 208 -19.95 34.93 -7.94
CA ILE A 208 -20.92 35.82 -8.56
C ILE A 208 -21.93 34.94 -9.30
N LYS A 209 -23.19 34.96 -8.87
CA LYS A 209 -24.31 34.33 -9.57
C LYS A 209 -24.99 35.40 -10.41
N ILE A 210 -25.26 35.08 -11.67
CA ILE A 210 -25.87 36.02 -12.61
C ILE A 210 -27.04 35.29 -13.28
N ASN A 211 -28.20 35.92 -13.30
CA ASN A 211 -29.36 35.49 -14.07
C ASN A 211 -29.65 36.55 -15.12
N VAL A 212 -29.59 36.18 -16.40
CA VAL A 212 -29.76 37.08 -17.54
C VAL A 212 -30.95 36.60 -18.36
N SER A 213 -31.95 37.46 -18.53
CA SER A 213 -33.05 37.31 -19.49
C SER A 213 -32.97 38.46 -20.50
N GLY A 214 -33.04 38.21 -21.81
CA GLY A 214 -32.94 39.25 -22.86
C GLY A 214 -31.80 39.04 -23.86
N LYS A 215 -31.32 40.11 -24.52
CA LYS A 215 -30.24 40.00 -25.53
C LYS A 215 -28.86 39.75 -24.89
N ALA A 216 -28.00 39.07 -25.63
CA ALA A 216 -26.59 38.88 -25.25
C ALA A 216 -25.81 40.20 -25.37
N GLY A 217 -24.90 40.48 -24.44
CA GLY A 217 -24.15 41.74 -24.39
C GLY A 217 -22.98 41.73 -23.39
N GLU A 218 -22.11 42.75 -23.45
CA GLU A 218 -21.02 42.93 -22.48
C GLU A 218 -21.56 43.57 -21.19
N ILE A 219 -21.26 42.98 -20.03
CA ILE A 219 -21.65 43.48 -18.70
C ILE A 219 -20.38 43.72 -17.89
N GLU A 220 -20.30 44.89 -17.27
CA GLU A 220 -19.25 45.25 -16.32
C GLU A 220 -19.75 45.05 -14.87
N ILE A 221 -18.94 44.38 -14.05
CA ILE A 221 -19.20 44.19 -12.62
C ILE A 221 -18.13 44.92 -11.80
N ASP A 222 -18.50 46.04 -11.16
CA ASP A 222 -17.59 46.89 -10.40
C ASP A 222 -18.19 47.38 -9.05
N PRO A 223 -17.53 47.15 -7.90
CA PRO A 223 -16.35 46.30 -7.68
C PRO A 223 -16.68 44.81 -7.63
N ALA A 224 -16.02 44.00 -8.47
CA ALA A 224 -16.05 42.55 -8.35
C ALA A 224 -15.17 42.04 -7.18
N LEU A 225 -14.05 42.73 -6.90
CA LEU A 225 -13.01 42.32 -5.95
C LEU A 225 -12.81 43.34 -4.83
N PHE A 226 -12.26 42.91 -3.69
CA PHE A 226 -11.85 43.82 -2.63
C PHE A 226 -10.59 44.63 -3.02
N LYS A 227 -10.49 45.84 -2.48
CA LYS A 227 -9.25 46.63 -2.53
C LYS A 227 -8.12 45.87 -1.84
N ASP A 228 -6.90 45.96 -2.37
CA ASP A 228 -5.70 45.29 -1.86
C ASP A 228 -5.73 43.75 -1.91
N PHE A 229 -6.62 43.20 -2.74
CA PHE A 229 -6.61 41.78 -3.11
C PHE A 229 -6.17 41.62 -4.58
N VAL A 230 -5.31 40.64 -4.82
CA VAL A 230 -4.77 40.30 -6.15
C VAL A 230 -5.48 39.04 -6.66
N PRO A 231 -6.02 39.04 -7.90
CA PRO A 231 -6.64 37.87 -8.49
C PRO A 231 -5.62 36.77 -8.77
N MET A 232 -6.00 35.54 -8.45
CA MET A 232 -5.19 34.33 -8.67
C MET A 232 -5.78 33.42 -9.74
N SER A 233 -7.11 33.34 -9.84
CA SER A 233 -7.78 32.55 -10.87
C SER A 233 -9.21 33.04 -11.11
N ILE A 234 -9.66 32.92 -12.36
CA ILE A 234 -11.05 33.11 -12.77
C ILE A 234 -11.53 31.79 -13.36
N LYS A 235 -12.71 31.32 -12.93
CA LYS A 235 -13.43 30.20 -13.54
C LYS A 235 -14.81 30.67 -13.95
N SER A 236 -15.06 30.68 -15.25
CA SER A 236 -16.32 31.10 -15.85
C SER A 236 -16.66 30.20 -17.04
N ARG A 237 -17.96 30.01 -17.31
CA ARG A 237 -18.47 29.43 -18.57
C ARG A 237 -18.85 30.50 -19.59
N LEU A 238 -18.82 31.76 -19.18
CA LEU A 238 -18.92 32.93 -20.05
C LEU A 238 -17.51 33.45 -20.34
N PRO A 239 -17.24 33.99 -21.53
CA PRO A 239 -16.05 34.80 -21.75
C PRO A 239 -15.98 35.90 -20.70
N ALA A 240 -14.87 35.96 -19.95
CA ALA A 240 -14.70 36.86 -18.82
C ALA A 240 -13.26 37.34 -18.73
N ARG A 241 -13.07 38.64 -18.49
CA ARG A 241 -11.76 39.27 -18.27
C ARG A 241 -11.82 40.19 -17.05
N LEU A 242 -10.70 40.30 -16.33
CA LEU A 242 -10.54 41.30 -15.26
C LEU A 242 -9.83 42.53 -15.82
N GLY A 243 -10.41 43.71 -15.61
CA GLY A 243 -9.79 45.00 -15.90
C GLY A 243 -8.68 45.35 -14.90
N ALA A 244 -7.86 46.35 -15.23
CA ALA A 244 -6.75 46.80 -14.39
C ALA A 244 -7.20 47.38 -13.03
N ASN A 245 -8.44 47.86 -12.95
CA ASN A 245 -9.12 48.35 -11.74
C ASN A 245 -9.75 47.24 -10.88
N GLY A 246 -9.72 45.98 -11.33
CA GLY A 246 -10.40 44.86 -10.64
C GLY A 246 -11.88 44.69 -11.00
N ALA A 247 -12.39 45.46 -11.96
CA ALA A 247 -13.72 45.26 -12.54
C ALA A 247 -13.74 43.97 -13.38
N LEU A 248 -14.85 43.23 -13.33
CA LEU A 248 -15.03 41.99 -14.07
C LEU A 248 -15.92 42.25 -15.28
N MET A 249 -15.36 42.15 -16.48
CA MET A 249 -16.08 42.27 -17.75
C MET A 249 -16.47 40.89 -18.23
N ILE A 250 -17.74 40.70 -18.58
CA ILE A 250 -18.27 39.42 -19.05
C ILE A 250 -19.07 39.60 -20.34
N GLN A 251 -18.98 38.64 -21.26
CA GLN A 251 -19.94 38.55 -22.35
C GLN A 251 -21.11 37.68 -21.88
N ALA A 252 -22.18 38.35 -21.48
CA ALA A 252 -23.38 37.73 -20.96
C ALA A 252 -24.24 37.17 -22.09
N ARG A 253 -24.83 36.00 -21.83
CA ARG A 253 -25.86 35.38 -22.67
C ARG A 253 -27.02 34.93 -21.79
N PRO A 254 -28.23 34.73 -22.35
CA PRO A 254 -29.38 34.27 -21.59
C PRO A 254 -29.09 33.04 -20.74
N GLY A 255 -29.59 33.04 -19.50
CA GLY A 255 -29.50 31.92 -18.57
C GLY A 255 -28.82 32.25 -17.24
N ARG A 256 -28.57 31.19 -16.47
CA ARG A 256 -28.01 31.25 -15.12
C ARG A 256 -26.53 30.88 -15.13
N TRP A 257 -25.70 31.83 -14.73
CA TRP A 257 -24.24 31.70 -14.76
C TRP A 257 -23.65 31.82 -13.37
N LYS A 258 -22.51 31.12 -13.17
CA LYS A 258 -21.72 31.18 -11.94
C LYS A 258 -20.30 31.49 -12.32
N ILE A 259 -19.77 32.58 -11.80
CA ILE A 259 -18.40 33.01 -12.00
C ILE A 259 -17.68 32.95 -10.67
N ARG A 260 -16.51 32.33 -10.65
CA ARG A 260 -15.68 32.22 -9.45
C ARG A 260 -14.36 32.92 -9.67
N VAL A 261 -14.07 33.90 -8.82
CA VAL A 261 -12.76 34.58 -8.80
C VAL A 261 -12.10 34.35 -7.45
N ILE A 262 -10.92 33.72 -7.46
CA ILE A 262 -10.11 33.54 -6.24
C ILE A 262 -9.09 34.66 -6.18
N THR A 263 -9.02 35.36 -5.05
CA THR A 263 -8.05 36.41 -4.79
C THR A 263 -7.23 36.10 -3.53
N ARG A 264 -6.07 36.75 -3.40
CA ARG A 264 -5.26 36.78 -2.17
C ARG A 264 -5.00 38.20 -1.71
N SER A 265 -4.88 38.43 -0.41
CA SER A 265 -4.51 39.75 0.11
C SER A 265 -3.05 40.10 -0.22
N LYS A 266 -2.76 41.40 -0.39
CA LYS A 266 -1.38 41.91 -0.53
C LYS A 266 -0.62 41.89 0.79
N GLY A 267 -1.32 41.98 1.92
CA GLY A 267 -0.74 42.00 3.28
C GLY A 267 -1.68 41.45 4.35
N PRO A 268 -1.31 41.58 5.64
CA PRO A 268 -2.16 41.19 6.77
C PRO A 268 -3.50 41.93 6.75
N VAL A 269 -4.59 41.19 6.93
CA VAL A 269 -5.95 41.75 6.93
C VAL A 269 -6.47 41.80 8.36
N SER A 270 -6.65 43.01 8.89
CA SER A 270 -7.29 43.30 10.19
C SER A 270 -8.78 43.62 10.05
N GLY A 271 -9.24 43.94 8.85
CA GLY A 271 -10.65 44.14 8.52
C GLY A 271 -10.85 44.47 7.04
N ILE A 272 -12.11 44.51 6.61
CA ILE A 272 -12.54 44.84 5.25
C ILE A 272 -13.52 46.02 5.35
N CYS A 273 -13.13 47.18 4.83
CA CYS A 273 -13.89 48.44 4.93
C CYS A 273 -13.39 49.52 3.94
N PRO A 274 -14.28 50.39 3.41
CA PRO A 274 -15.74 50.29 3.45
C PRO A 274 -16.27 49.26 2.44
N VAL A 275 -17.29 48.50 2.82
CA VAL A 275 -17.95 47.57 1.88
C VAL A 275 -18.96 48.32 1.02
N LYS A 276 -18.92 48.14 -0.30
CA LYS A 276 -19.77 48.89 -1.24
C LYS A 276 -21.06 48.16 -1.67
N THR A 277 -21.08 46.82 -1.66
CA THR A 277 -22.21 45.95 -2.08
C THR A 277 -23.15 46.55 -3.16
N PRO A 278 -22.64 46.89 -4.36
CA PRO A 278 -23.40 47.62 -5.40
C PRO A 278 -24.58 46.82 -6.00
N TYR A 279 -24.59 45.50 -5.86
CA TYR A 279 -25.63 44.59 -6.35
C TYR A 279 -26.59 44.14 -5.23
N GLY A 280 -26.73 44.96 -4.20
CA GLY A 280 -27.52 44.65 -3.01
C GLY A 280 -26.75 43.81 -2.00
N GLN A 281 -27.47 43.34 -0.98
CA GLN A 281 -26.92 42.62 0.17
C GLN A 281 -26.08 41.40 -0.25
N GLU A 282 -24.90 41.25 0.37
CA GLU A 282 -24.03 40.10 0.17
C GLU A 282 -24.03 39.17 1.39
N ILE A 283 -23.67 37.90 1.17
CA ILE A 283 -23.50 36.93 2.27
C ILE A 283 -22.07 36.39 2.24
N TRP A 284 -21.35 36.58 3.34
CA TRP A 284 -19.96 36.19 3.48
C TRP A 284 -19.80 35.05 4.46
N SER A 285 -19.16 33.97 4.03
CA SER A 285 -18.77 32.85 4.88
C SER A 285 -17.32 33.01 5.34
N PHE A 286 -17.05 32.68 6.60
CA PHE A 286 -15.70 32.75 7.16
C PHE A 286 -15.16 31.39 7.55
N LYS A 287 -14.08 30.97 6.90
CA LYS A 287 -13.36 29.74 7.22
C LYS A 287 -12.13 30.07 8.07
N SER A 288 -12.24 29.77 9.36
CA SER A 288 -11.17 30.00 10.31
C SER A 288 -9.99 29.05 10.12
N ARG A 289 -8.77 29.56 10.36
CA ARG A 289 -7.54 28.78 10.43
C ARG A 289 -6.91 28.96 11.81
N ASN A 290 -7.58 28.42 12.83
CA ASN A 290 -7.20 28.58 14.24
C ASN A 290 -5.75 28.19 14.57
N GLN A 291 -5.13 27.34 13.75
CA GLN A 291 -3.72 26.95 13.83
C GLN A 291 -2.73 28.07 13.42
N LEU A 292 -3.18 29.07 12.66
CA LEU A 292 -2.42 30.26 12.24
C LEU A 292 -2.68 31.42 13.21
N ARG A 293 -3.95 31.73 13.44
CA ARG A 293 -4.41 32.70 14.44
C ARG A 293 -5.86 32.43 14.81
N LEU A 294 -6.25 32.82 16.01
CA LEU A 294 -7.64 32.82 16.46
C LEU A 294 -8.17 34.25 16.39
N VAL A 295 -9.26 34.47 15.65
CA VAL A 295 -9.87 35.79 15.48
C VAL A 295 -11.35 35.75 15.84
N LYS A 296 -11.87 36.85 16.40
CA LYS A 296 -13.29 37.10 16.59
C LYS A 296 -13.75 38.11 15.54
N ILE A 297 -14.84 37.81 14.85
CA ILE A 297 -15.44 38.70 13.83
C ILE A 297 -16.35 39.70 14.54
N LEU A 298 -16.19 40.99 14.20
CA LEU A 298 -16.96 42.10 14.75
C LEU A 298 -17.46 43.01 13.62
N GLY A 299 -18.53 43.75 13.88
CA GLY A 299 -19.04 44.80 13.00
C GLY A 299 -19.95 44.34 11.85
N VAL A 300 -20.41 43.09 11.86
CA VAL A 300 -21.34 42.52 10.87
C VAL A 300 -22.31 41.54 11.56
N ALA A 301 -23.52 41.41 11.02
CA ALA A 301 -24.58 40.57 11.62
C ALA A 301 -24.45 39.09 11.19
N PRO A 302 -24.48 38.13 12.13
CA PRO A 302 -24.47 36.70 11.79
C PRO A 302 -25.83 36.27 11.21
N VAL A 303 -25.81 35.27 10.33
CA VAL A 303 -27.00 34.61 9.77
C VAL A 303 -26.82 33.10 9.77
N ASP A 304 -27.91 32.34 9.95
CA ASP A 304 -27.86 30.88 9.81
C ASP A 304 -27.51 30.50 8.36
N PRO A 305 -26.35 29.84 8.11
CA PRO A 305 -25.93 29.44 6.77
C PRO A 305 -26.96 28.57 6.03
N ASN A 306 -27.79 27.81 6.74
CA ASN A 306 -28.78 26.93 6.13
C ASN A 306 -29.94 27.68 5.48
N GLN A 307 -30.26 28.86 5.99
CA GLN A 307 -31.33 29.75 5.51
C GLN A 307 -30.86 30.71 4.40
N THR A 308 -29.69 30.45 3.80
CA THR A 308 -29.10 31.29 2.76
C THR A 308 -28.80 30.52 1.48
N ASP A 309 -28.60 31.27 0.39
CA ASP A 309 -28.30 30.76 -0.95
C ASP A 309 -26.80 30.45 -1.19
N ILE A 310 -25.96 30.49 -0.16
CA ILE A 310 -24.55 30.12 -0.29
C ILE A 310 -24.41 28.64 -0.72
N PRO A 311 -23.34 28.25 -1.42
CA PRO A 311 -23.10 26.86 -1.80
C PRO A 311 -23.12 25.91 -0.60
N ASN A 312 -23.62 24.68 -0.79
CA ASN A 312 -23.68 23.67 0.29
C ASN A 312 -22.34 23.44 1.02
N ARG A 313 -21.21 23.54 0.30
CA ARG A 313 -19.87 23.40 0.91
C ARG A 313 -19.47 24.56 1.82
N TRP A 314 -20.16 25.70 1.73
CA TRP A 314 -19.90 26.89 2.56
C TRP A 314 -20.83 26.96 3.76
N LYS A 315 -21.95 26.21 3.74
CA LYS A 315 -22.91 26.13 4.86
C LYS A 315 -22.31 25.57 6.16
N THR A 316 -21.14 24.92 6.09
CA THR A 316 -20.39 24.45 7.26
C THR A 316 -19.62 25.56 7.98
N PHE A 317 -19.55 26.77 7.43
CA PHE A 317 -18.82 27.90 7.98
C PHE A 317 -19.79 28.97 8.50
N PRO A 318 -19.43 29.72 9.56
CA PRO A 318 -20.18 30.90 9.97
C PRO A 318 -20.43 31.85 8.80
N ALA A 319 -21.66 32.33 8.67
CA ALA A 319 -22.07 33.25 7.61
C ALA A 319 -22.54 34.57 8.22
N PHE A 320 -22.31 35.66 7.48
CA PHE A 320 -22.64 37.02 7.89
C PHE A 320 -23.34 37.74 6.75
N ILE A 321 -24.37 38.51 7.11
CA ILE A 321 -25.04 39.44 6.20
C ILE A 321 -24.21 40.72 6.12
N ILE A 322 -23.98 41.19 4.90
CA ILE A 322 -23.14 42.36 4.63
C ILE A 322 -23.94 43.38 3.81
N ASN A 323 -24.06 44.58 4.35
CA ASN A 323 -24.72 45.72 3.73
C ASN A 323 -23.69 46.79 3.32
N ALA A 324 -24.12 47.73 2.48
CA ALA A 324 -23.30 48.86 2.08
C ALA A 324 -22.93 49.71 3.31
N GLY A 325 -21.64 50.01 3.47
CA GLY A 325 -21.11 50.78 4.60
C GLY A 325 -20.64 49.93 5.79
N ASP A 326 -20.92 48.62 5.82
CA ASP A 326 -20.47 47.73 6.89
C ASP A 326 -18.94 47.69 7.03
N LYS A 327 -18.47 47.41 8.26
CA LYS A 327 -17.06 47.26 8.60
C LYS A 327 -16.81 45.92 9.28
N LEU A 328 -16.36 44.93 8.51
CA LEU A 328 -15.97 43.63 9.06
C LEU A 328 -14.57 43.74 9.66
N THR A 329 -14.45 43.52 10.97
CA THR A 329 -13.18 43.57 11.70
C THR A 329 -12.79 42.20 12.25
N PHE A 330 -11.53 41.80 12.05
CA PHE A 330 -10.94 40.59 12.62
C PHE A 330 -10.17 40.95 13.90
N LYS A 331 -10.81 40.79 15.07
CA LYS A 331 -10.14 40.97 16.36
C LYS A 331 -9.30 39.74 16.68
N GLU A 332 -7.98 39.87 16.54
CA GLU A 332 -7.03 38.79 16.85
C GLU A 332 -6.99 38.53 18.36
N LEU A 333 -7.28 37.28 18.77
CA LEU A 333 -7.27 36.83 20.15
C LEU A 333 -5.97 36.08 20.50
N ARG A 334 -5.40 35.34 19.54
CA ARG A 334 -4.19 34.52 19.70
C ARG A 334 -3.50 34.32 18.36
N ARG A 335 -2.16 34.22 18.34
CA ARG A 335 -1.35 33.91 17.15
C ARG A 335 -0.55 32.63 17.35
N GLY A 336 -0.54 31.73 16.37
CA GLY A 336 0.19 30.45 16.42
C GLY A 336 -0.36 29.41 17.41
N ASN A 337 0.51 28.49 17.85
CA ASN A 337 0.18 27.44 18.82
C ASN A 337 1.20 27.42 19.98
N PRO A 338 0.91 28.07 21.12
CA PRO A 338 1.83 28.10 22.27
C PRO A 338 1.96 26.75 23.01
N ASP A 339 0.94 25.88 22.95
CA ASP A 339 0.95 24.53 23.56
C ASP A 339 0.82 23.44 22.48
N PRO A 340 1.93 22.98 21.87
CA PRO A 340 1.90 21.83 20.98
C PRO A 340 1.47 20.57 21.72
N ALA A 341 0.77 19.67 21.01
CA ALA A 341 0.49 18.33 21.54
C ALA A 341 1.81 17.64 21.96
N PRO A 342 1.78 16.77 22.99
CA PRO A 342 2.97 16.04 23.42
C PRO A 342 3.47 15.11 22.30
N ASP A 343 4.78 14.96 22.23
CA ASP A 343 5.43 14.10 21.25
C ASP A 343 5.06 12.62 21.50
N ARG A 344 4.75 11.89 20.43
CA ARG A 344 4.37 10.47 20.50
C ARG A 344 5.29 9.67 19.60
N LEU A 345 6.44 9.30 20.13
CA LEU A 345 7.48 8.56 19.42
C LEU A 345 7.57 7.12 19.90
N ARG A 346 7.89 6.21 18.99
CA ARG A 346 8.13 4.78 19.24
C ARG A 346 9.49 4.39 18.69
N LEU A 347 10.23 3.58 19.45
CA LEU A 347 11.57 3.13 19.10
C LEU A 347 11.61 1.60 18.95
N ASP A 348 12.01 1.10 17.78
CA ASP A 348 12.48 -0.29 17.59
C ASP A 348 14.00 -0.27 17.45
N ARG A 349 14.69 -0.82 18.43
CA ARG A 349 16.14 -0.83 18.54
C ARG A 349 16.69 -2.24 18.37
N THR A 350 17.74 -2.37 17.56
CA THR A 350 18.50 -3.61 17.44
C THR A 350 19.96 -3.39 17.83
N TRP A 351 20.46 -4.22 18.75
CA TRP A 351 21.86 -4.30 19.16
C TRP A 351 22.53 -5.52 18.53
N TRP A 352 23.74 -5.33 18.02
CA TRP A 352 24.68 -6.42 17.71
C TRP A 352 25.90 -6.27 18.61
N LEU A 353 26.14 -7.24 19.48
CA LEU A 353 27.40 -7.33 20.21
C LEU A 353 28.51 -7.73 19.24
N ASP A 354 29.67 -7.10 19.36
CA ASP A 354 30.85 -7.51 18.61
C ASP A 354 31.35 -8.90 19.01
N PHE A 355 32.08 -9.55 18.12
CA PHE A 355 32.65 -10.87 18.39
C PHE A 355 33.61 -10.88 19.59
N ASP A 356 34.36 -9.80 19.80
CA ASP A 356 35.26 -9.62 20.94
C ASP A 356 34.52 -9.15 22.22
N GLY A 357 33.23 -8.85 22.12
CA GLY A 357 32.40 -8.36 23.21
C GLY A 357 32.72 -6.95 23.68
N LYS A 358 33.49 -6.16 22.93
CA LYS A 358 33.95 -4.83 23.39
C LYS A 358 33.04 -3.68 22.98
N GLY A 359 32.10 -3.87 22.05
CA GLY A 359 31.20 -2.81 21.62
C GLY A 359 29.88 -3.33 21.05
N PHE A 360 29.03 -2.37 20.69
CA PHE A 360 27.74 -2.65 20.07
C PHE A 360 27.54 -1.81 18.81
N THR A 361 27.12 -2.44 17.72
CA THR A 361 26.49 -1.73 16.60
C THR A 361 25.00 -1.67 16.84
N ILE A 362 24.41 -0.50 16.63
CA ILE A 362 23.02 -0.23 16.94
C ILE A 362 22.30 0.27 15.69
N LYS A 363 21.09 -0.23 15.51
CA LYS A 363 20.15 0.31 14.54
C LYS A 363 18.86 0.69 15.24
N ASP A 364 18.48 1.95 15.09
CA ASP A 364 17.23 2.49 15.61
C ASP A 364 16.27 2.78 14.47
N HIS A 365 15.02 2.43 14.70
CA HIS A 365 13.89 2.83 13.87
C HIS A 365 12.90 3.60 14.73
N ILE A 366 12.81 4.91 14.50
CA ILE A 366 11.95 5.84 15.22
C ILE A 366 10.78 6.22 14.33
N THR A 367 9.57 6.02 14.85
CA THR A 367 8.32 6.40 14.17
C THR A 367 7.40 7.14 15.12
N GLY A 368 6.55 8.02 14.59
CA GLY A 368 5.58 8.73 15.42
C GLY A 368 5.33 10.15 14.98
N THR A 369 4.85 10.99 15.90
CA THR A 369 4.62 12.43 15.68
C THR A 369 5.48 13.28 16.61
N LEU A 370 6.26 14.18 16.02
CA LEU A 370 7.06 15.20 16.70
C LEU A 370 6.40 16.57 16.52
N SER A 371 6.00 17.23 17.61
CA SER A 371 5.28 18.49 17.62
C SER A 371 5.87 19.54 18.58
N SER A 372 6.48 19.11 19.69
CA SER A 372 7.05 20.01 20.69
C SER A 372 8.35 20.67 20.20
N GLN A 373 9.26 19.86 19.66
CA GLN A 373 10.58 20.27 19.18
C GLN A 373 10.79 20.00 17.69
N TRP A 374 11.94 20.41 17.17
CA TRP A 374 12.32 20.33 15.75
C TRP A 374 13.66 19.62 15.53
N TYR A 375 14.19 18.92 16.52
CA TYR A 375 15.38 18.08 16.37
C TYR A 375 15.29 16.85 17.26
N LEU A 376 16.12 15.84 16.98
CA LEU A 376 16.40 14.72 17.88
C LEU A 376 17.91 14.58 18.05
N ALA A 377 18.39 14.49 19.29
CA ALA A 377 19.79 14.37 19.62
C ALA A 377 20.08 13.04 20.34
N MET A 378 21.26 12.47 20.09
CA MET A 378 21.73 11.24 20.71
C MET A 378 22.59 11.56 21.94
N ASN A 379 22.36 10.84 23.03
CA ASN A 379 23.17 10.91 24.26
C ASN A 379 24.41 10.00 24.15
N HIS A 380 25.50 10.39 24.82
CA HIS A 380 26.63 9.50 25.05
C HIS A 380 26.20 8.26 25.87
N PRO A 381 26.81 7.08 25.66
CA PRO A 381 28.02 6.81 24.87
C PRO A 381 27.78 6.51 23.38
N ALA A 382 26.57 6.72 22.82
CA ALA A 382 26.31 6.43 21.40
C ALA A 382 27.01 7.44 20.49
N ALA A 383 27.90 6.94 19.63
CA ALA A 383 28.40 7.67 18.48
C ALA A 383 27.44 7.47 17.31
N LEU A 384 26.68 8.51 16.98
CA LEU A 384 25.76 8.53 15.84
C LEU A 384 26.57 8.62 14.53
N GLY A 385 26.36 7.68 13.62
CA GLY A 385 27.15 7.60 12.39
C GLY A 385 26.36 7.89 11.11
N ARG A 386 25.07 7.57 11.08
CA ARG A 386 24.18 7.85 9.94
C ARG A 386 22.75 8.06 10.40
N ILE A 387 22.05 8.98 9.75
CA ILE A 387 20.62 9.20 9.90
C ILE A 387 19.97 9.25 8.52
N SER A 388 18.82 8.60 8.40
CA SER A 388 17.93 8.68 7.25
C SER A 388 16.52 9.03 7.71
N VAL A 389 15.91 10.06 7.13
CA VAL A 389 14.53 10.48 7.39
C VAL A 389 13.71 10.26 6.13
N ASP A 390 12.62 9.51 6.23
CA ASP A 390 11.76 9.11 5.10
C ASP A 390 12.52 8.46 3.93
N GLY A 391 13.62 7.77 4.25
CA GLY A 391 14.50 7.07 3.31
C GLY A 391 15.53 7.95 2.60
N VAL A 392 15.65 9.22 2.98
CA VAL A 392 16.67 10.15 2.50
C VAL A 392 17.68 10.39 3.63
N ASP A 393 18.96 10.15 3.34
CA ASP A 393 20.02 10.41 4.31
C ASP A 393 20.08 11.91 4.67
N GLN A 394 20.28 12.20 5.95
CA GLN A 394 20.36 13.55 6.50
C GLN A 394 21.76 13.81 7.08
N LEU A 395 22.18 15.07 7.04
CA LEU A 395 23.41 15.50 7.72
C LEU A 395 23.21 15.40 9.24
N ILE A 396 24.20 14.86 9.94
CA ILE A 396 24.22 14.89 11.40
C ILE A 396 24.69 16.26 11.86
N THR A 397 23.86 16.92 12.65
CA THR A 397 24.06 18.27 13.18
C THR A 397 24.29 18.23 14.69
N SER A 398 24.83 19.31 15.27
CA SER A 398 25.07 19.42 16.71
C SER A 398 23.97 20.24 17.38
N HIS A 399 23.42 19.75 18.49
CA HIS A 399 22.30 20.36 19.21
C HIS A 399 22.56 20.52 20.71
N GLY A 400 21.91 21.53 21.30
CA GLY A 400 21.98 21.82 22.75
C GLY A 400 23.31 22.42 23.21
N LYS A 401 23.40 22.74 24.51
CA LYS A 401 24.62 23.29 25.13
C LYS A 401 25.80 22.32 25.05
N ASP A 402 25.51 21.02 25.14
CA ASP A 402 26.51 19.95 25.13
C ASP A 402 26.93 19.51 23.71
N LYS A 403 26.47 20.22 22.65
CA LYS A 403 26.77 19.92 21.23
C LYS A 403 26.55 18.45 20.85
N LYS A 404 25.47 17.85 21.34
CA LYS A 404 25.11 16.45 21.08
C LYS A 404 24.84 16.23 19.58
N SER A 405 25.31 15.11 19.03
CA SER A 405 25.06 14.76 17.64
C SER A 405 23.59 14.37 17.43
N GLY A 406 22.96 14.87 16.38
CA GLY A 406 21.54 14.66 16.13
C GLY A 406 21.12 15.05 14.71
N VAL A 407 19.84 15.32 14.53
CA VAL A 407 19.26 15.73 13.24
C VAL A 407 18.12 16.73 13.45
N GLU A 408 18.03 17.69 12.54
CA GLU A 408 16.92 18.63 12.43
C GLU A 408 15.74 17.99 11.68
N LEU A 409 14.54 18.11 12.24
CA LEU A 409 13.33 17.44 11.77
C LEU A 409 12.20 18.45 11.57
N ARG A 410 11.43 18.26 10.50
CA ARG A 410 10.16 18.96 10.32
C ARG A 410 9.15 18.42 11.35
N LYS A 411 8.39 19.33 11.96
CA LYS A 411 7.27 18.95 12.84
C LYS A 411 6.24 18.13 12.06
N GLY A 412 5.72 17.08 12.66
CA GLY A 412 4.74 16.18 12.07
C GLY A 412 5.10 14.71 12.23
N LYS A 413 4.63 13.88 11.30
CA LYS A 413 4.93 12.45 11.28
C LYS A 413 6.36 12.22 10.80
N ILE A 414 7.10 11.39 11.53
CA ILE A 414 8.48 11.04 11.19
C ILE A 414 8.63 9.53 11.03
N ASN A 415 9.50 9.16 10.09
CA ASN A 415 10.03 7.80 9.92
C ASN A 415 11.55 7.90 9.79
N LEU A 416 12.25 7.71 10.90
CA LEU A 416 13.68 7.94 11.02
C LEU A 416 14.39 6.61 11.28
N ILE A 417 15.47 6.37 10.52
CA ILE A 417 16.40 5.27 10.75
C ILE A 417 17.74 5.87 11.13
N ALA A 418 18.32 5.42 12.24
CA ALA A 418 19.64 5.83 12.67
C ALA A 418 20.54 4.62 12.89
N GLU A 419 21.81 4.80 12.55
CA GLU A 419 22.87 3.81 12.73
C GLU A 419 23.94 4.43 13.63
N SER A 420 24.20 3.77 14.76
CA SER A 420 25.11 4.27 15.79
C SER A 420 25.99 3.16 16.35
N ARG A 421 27.03 3.56 17.08
CA ARG A 421 28.06 2.68 17.62
C ARG A 421 28.30 2.99 19.09
N PHE A 422 28.30 1.97 19.93
CA PHE A 422 28.95 2.00 21.24
C PHE A 422 30.35 1.42 21.08
N THR A 423 31.36 2.22 21.36
CA THR A 423 32.78 1.82 21.31
C THR A 423 33.20 1.05 22.55
N ASP A 424 32.54 1.27 23.68
CA ASP A 424 32.84 0.63 24.94
C ASP A 424 31.69 -0.28 25.40
N SER A 425 32.04 -1.51 25.78
CA SER A 425 31.11 -2.47 26.36
C SER A 425 30.88 -2.12 27.82
N THR A 426 29.97 -1.18 28.06
CA THR A 426 29.44 -0.93 29.39
C THR A 426 28.42 -2.02 29.74
N LYS A 427 28.50 -2.56 30.97
CA LYS A 427 27.47 -3.50 31.48
C LYS A 427 26.08 -2.85 31.58
N THR A 428 26.07 -1.53 31.66
CA THR A 428 24.91 -0.63 31.64
C THR A 428 24.79 0.01 30.26
N LEU A 429 23.68 -0.24 29.58
CA LEU A 429 23.37 0.35 28.27
C LEU A 429 22.16 1.28 28.43
N PRO A 430 22.11 2.42 27.73
CA PRO A 430 20.89 3.21 27.70
C PRO A 430 19.82 2.47 26.87
N ALA A 431 18.62 2.32 27.41
CA ALA A 431 17.50 1.67 26.72
C ALA A 431 17.14 2.45 25.45
N VAL A 432 17.02 3.77 25.59
CA VAL A 432 16.60 4.71 24.55
C VAL A 432 17.80 5.37 23.86
N GLY A 433 18.76 5.91 24.61
CA GLY A 433 19.97 6.55 24.07
C GLY A 433 19.75 7.90 23.35
N TRP A 434 18.51 8.28 23.02
CA TRP A 434 18.15 9.60 22.54
C TRP A 434 17.80 10.53 23.69
N ASP A 435 18.02 11.83 23.53
CA ASP A 435 17.65 12.87 24.50
C ASP A 435 16.14 13.20 24.42
N HIS A 436 15.31 12.15 24.48
CA HIS A 436 13.85 12.22 24.30
C HIS A 436 13.16 11.00 24.93
N ASP A 437 11.98 11.19 25.50
CA ASP A 437 11.14 10.11 26.05
C ASP A 437 10.31 9.41 24.95
N PHE A 438 10.05 8.12 25.08
CA PHE A 438 9.31 7.35 24.06
C PHE A 438 8.04 6.73 24.64
N GLU A 439 6.95 6.71 23.86
CA GLU A 439 5.68 6.07 24.24
C GLU A 439 5.86 4.55 24.40
N SER A 440 6.71 3.95 23.56
CA SER A 440 7.03 2.52 23.65
C SER A 440 8.42 2.23 23.07
N LEU A 441 9.05 1.21 23.64
CA LEU A 441 10.34 0.69 23.22
C LEU A 441 10.24 -0.82 22.94
N LYS A 442 10.77 -1.24 21.79
CA LYS A 442 11.03 -2.64 21.48
C LYS A 442 12.51 -2.80 21.17
N GLY A 443 13.07 -3.90 21.64
CA GLY A 443 14.49 -4.18 21.57
C GLY A 443 14.78 -5.56 21.01
N ARG A 444 15.86 -5.70 20.23
CA ARG A 444 16.42 -7.01 19.84
C ARG A 444 17.92 -7.03 20.08
N LEU A 445 18.39 -7.97 20.90
CA LEU A 445 19.82 -8.19 21.14
C LEU A 445 20.30 -9.41 20.34
N ASN A 446 21.24 -9.21 19.42
CA ASN A 446 21.91 -10.27 18.69
C ASN A 446 23.29 -10.54 19.31
N LEU A 447 23.51 -11.77 19.76
CA LEU A 447 24.79 -12.23 20.29
C LEU A 447 25.54 -13.06 19.25
N PRO A 448 26.86 -12.86 19.09
CA PRO A 448 27.67 -13.70 18.21
C PRO A 448 27.86 -15.10 18.81
N PRO A 449 28.34 -16.08 18.01
CA PRO A 449 28.59 -17.44 18.47
C PRO A 449 29.42 -17.48 19.76
N GLY A 450 29.01 -18.32 20.72
CA GLY A 450 29.68 -18.50 22.00
C GLY A 450 29.30 -17.50 23.08
N TRP A 451 28.60 -16.41 22.74
CA TRP A 451 28.05 -15.49 23.72
C TRP A 451 26.63 -15.91 24.12
N ARG A 452 26.33 -15.84 25.42
CA ARG A 452 25.01 -16.18 25.95
C ARG A 452 24.55 -15.16 26.98
N LEU A 453 23.27 -14.83 26.95
CA LEU A 453 22.68 -13.96 27.95
C LEU A 453 22.30 -14.77 29.20
N PHE A 454 22.89 -14.41 30.34
CA PHE A 454 22.61 -15.01 31.63
C PHE A 454 21.32 -14.45 32.23
N THR A 455 21.22 -13.12 32.36
CA THR A 455 20.04 -12.38 32.82
C THR A 455 20.07 -10.94 32.29
N VAL A 456 18.92 -10.28 32.31
CA VAL A 456 18.77 -8.85 32.00
C VAL A 456 18.02 -8.13 33.13
N ARG A 457 18.36 -6.86 33.36
CA ARG A 457 17.58 -5.97 34.24
C ARG A 457 17.22 -4.69 33.51
N GLY A 458 16.08 -4.12 33.87
CA GLY A 458 15.56 -2.90 33.26
C GLY A 458 14.75 -3.16 31.99
N VAL A 459 14.21 -4.37 31.83
CA VAL A 459 13.30 -4.80 30.75
C VAL A 459 12.07 -5.43 31.41
N ASP A 460 10.86 -5.11 30.93
CA ASP A 460 9.62 -5.60 31.55
C ASP A 460 9.24 -7.01 31.09
N ALA A 461 9.48 -7.33 29.82
CA ALA A 461 9.19 -8.64 29.26
C ALA A 461 10.33 -9.11 28.36
N MET A 462 10.84 -10.29 28.66
CA MET A 462 11.89 -10.95 27.91
C MET A 462 11.77 -12.48 28.03
N SER A 463 12.04 -13.20 26.94
CA SER A 463 12.11 -14.65 26.94
C SER A 463 13.48 -15.14 26.46
N GLY A 464 13.90 -16.30 26.97
CA GLY A 464 15.06 -17.03 26.44
C GLY A 464 16.38 -16.84 27.18
N ALA A 465 16.54 -15.82 28.03
CA ALA A 465 17.74 -15.70 28.88
C ALA A 465 17.82 -16.89 29.86
N TRP A 466 19.04 -17.28 30.23
CA TRP A 466 19.25 -18.55 30.94
C TRP A 466 18.52 -18.59 32.30
N PHE A 467 18.57 -17.48 33.06
CA PHE A 467 17.96 -17.39 34.38
C PHE A 467 16.43 -17.32 34.30
N GLU A 468 15.91 -16.56 33.34
CA GLU A 468 14.48 -16.31 33.12
C GLU A 468 13.74 -17.51 32.51
N ASN A 469 14.46 -18.54 32.04
CA ASN A 469 13.85 -19.78 31.53
C ASN A 469 13.41 -20.76 32.62
N TRP A 470 13.80 -20.55 33.89
CA TRP A 470 13.44 -21.42 35.00
C TRP A 470 11.97 -21.25 35.39
N THR A 471 11.23 -22.35 35.37
CA THR A 471 9.86 -22.40 35.92
C THR A 471 9.85 -22.98 37.33
N LEU A 472 8.76 -22.75 38.07
CA LEU A 472 8.56 -23.36 39.39
C LEU A 472 8.62 -24.89 39.32
N LEU A 473 8.08 -25.48 38.25
CA LEU A 473 8.11 -26.92 38.01
C LEU A 473 9.56 -27.41 37.80
N ASP A 474 10.37 -26.66 37.05
CA ASP A 474 11.77 -27.03 36.79
C ASP A 474 12.58 -27.06 38.09
N LEU A 475 12.44 -26.03 38.92
CA LEU A 475 13.09 -25.97 40.24
C LEU A 475 12.65 -27.15 41.12
N PHE A 476 11.35 -27.47 41.12
CA PHE A 476 10.81 -28.60 41.89
C PHE A 476 11.35 -29.94 41.40
N LEU A 477 11.43 -30.17 40.09
CA LEU A 477 11.97 -31.40 39.50
C LEU A 477 13.46 -31.56 39.81
N VAL A 478 14.26 -30.50 39.69
CA VAL A 478 15.69 -30.53 40.06
C VAL A 478 15.86 -30.85 41.54
N LEU A 479 15.03 -30.27 42.41
CA LEU A 479 15.07 -30.51 43.85
C LEU A 479 14.66 -31.96 44.20
N ILE A 480 13.58 -32.49 43.61
CA ILE A 480 13.16 -33.89 43.81
C ILE A 480 14.28 -34.85 43.41
N ILE A 481 14.86 -34.68 42.22
CA ILE A 481 15.90 -35.59 41.73
C ILE A 481 17.12 -35.54 42.67
N SER A 482 17.52 -34.34 43.10
CA SER A 482 18.68 -34.14 43.98
C SER A 482 18.45 -34.73 45.37
N LEU A 483 17.27 -34.51 45.98
CA LEU A 483 16.91 -35.08 47.28
C LEU A 483 16.74 -36.60 47.23
N ALA A 484 16.20 -37.14 46.13
CA ALA A 484 16.12 -38.58 45.92
C ALA A 484 17.53 -39.19 45.87
N VAL A 485 18.47 -38.60 45.12
CA VAL A 485 19.87 -39.05 45.09
C VAL A 485 20.53 -38.94 46.47
N LEU A 486 20.28 -37.84 47.20
CA LEU A 486 20.76 -37.64 48.58
C LEU A 486 20.30 -38.77 49.50
N LYS A 487 19.01 -39.13 49.44
CA LYS A 487 18.42 -40.19 50.25
C LYS A 487 18.89 -41.59 49.84
N PHE A 488 19.15 -41.83 48.54
CA PHE A 488 19.63 -43.12 48.06
C PHE A 488 21.11 -43.39 48.35
N HIS A 489 21.93 -42.34 48.43
CA HIS A 489 23.38 -42.42 48.61
C HIS A 489 23.87 -41.61 49.82
N ASN A 490 24.30 -40.36 49.63
CA ASN A 490 24.76 -39.45 50.68
C ASN A 490 24.66 -37.98 50.23
N TRP A 491 24.90 -37.05 51.15
CA TRP A 491 24.85 -35.60 50.89
C TRP A 491 25.73 -35.16 49.71
N ARG A 492 26.95 -35.70 49.56
CA ARG A 492 27.89 -35.32 48.49
C ARG A 492 27.30 -35.61 47.11
N TRP A 493 26.69 -36.78 46.93
CA TRP A 493 26.02 -37.15 45.67
C TRP A 493 24.73 -36.37 45.43
N GLY A 494 24.00 -36.01 46.48
CA GLY A 494 22.87 -35.08 46.39
C GLY A 494 23.29 -33.71 45.85
N LEU A 495 24.42 -33.17 46.34
CA LEU A 495 24.98 -31.90 45.85
C LEU A 495 25.47 -32.00 44.40
N ILE A 496 26.15 -33.10 44.04
CA ILE A 496 26.56 -33.35 42.63
C ILE A 496 25.33 -33.42 41.73
N ALA A 497 24.26 -34.10 42.14
CA ALA A 497 23.02 -34.16 41.37
C ALA A 497 22.39 -32.77 41.18
N LEU A 498 22.35 -31.96 42.25
CA LEU A 498 21.85 -30.59 42.22
C LEU A 498 22.60 -29.73 41.20
N LEU A 499 23.94 -29.77 41.24
CA LEU A 499 24.77 -28.99 40.33
C LEU A 499 24.72 -29.53 38.89
N ALA A 500 24.80 -30.86 38.71
CA ALA A 500 24.79 -31.51 37.41
C ALA A 500 23.49 -31.21 36.66
N ILE A 501 22.36 -31.43 37.32
CA ILE A 501 21.04 -31.21 36.72
C ILE A 501 20.78 -29.72 36.62
N GLY A 502 21.04 -28.95 37.68
CA GLY A 502 20.88 -27.50 37.68
C GLY A 502 21.56 -26.81 36.49
N LEU A 503 22.83 -27.14 36.23
CA LEU A 503 23.57 -26.52 35.13
C LEU A 503 23.19 -27.07 33.75
N SER A 504 22.68 -28.29 33.64
CA SER A 504 22.35 -28.94 32.37
C SER A 504 20.86 -28.89 32.00
N TYR A 505 19.97 -28.55 32.93
CA TYR A 505 18.53 -28.71 32.76
C TYR A 505 18.00 -27.97 31.52
N HIS A 506 18.29 -26.68 31.39
CA HIS A 506 17.84 -25.85 30.26
C HIS A 506 18.74 -25.96 29.00
N GLU A 507 19.71 -26.87 28.98
CA GLU A 507 20.52 -27.10 27.77
C GLU A 507 19.77 -27.97 26.75
N PRO A 508 19.91 -27.68 25.44
CA PRO A 508 19.31 -28.51 24.38
C PRO A 508 19.79 -29.97 24.47
N GLY A 509 18.86 -30.92 24.40
CA GLY A 509 19.17 -32.36 24.44
C GLY A 509 19.46 -32.93 25.83
N SER A 510 19.30 -32.15 26.91
CA SER A 510 19.52 -32.62 28.28
C SER A 510 18.57 -33.77 28.67
N PRO A 511 19.07 -34.87 29.28
CA PRO A 511 18.25 -36.03 29.64
C PRO A 511 17.42 -35.78 30.91
N ARG A 512 16.38 -34.92 30.82
CA ARG A 512 15.62 -34.43 31.99
C ARG A 512 14.82 -35.50 32.73
N ILE A 513 13.86 -36.14 32.04
CA ILE A 513 12.84 -37.01 32.68
C ILE A 513 13.40 -38.41 32.98
N VAL A 514 14.44 -38.84 32.27
CA VAL A 514 15.02 -40.18 32.44
C VAL A 514 15.61 -40.38 33.83
N TRP A 515 16.10 -39.31 34.49
CA TRP A 515 16.55 -39.36 35.88
C TRP A 515 15.45 -39.84 36.83
N LEU A 516 14.23 -39.33 36.69
CA LEU A 516 13.09 -39.73 37.53
C LEU A 516 12.72 -41.20 37.31
N ASN A 517 12.70 -41.66 36.06
CA ASN A 517 12.43 -43.07 35.75
C ASN A 517 13.48 -43.99 36.39
N LEU A 518 14.76 -43.62 36.28
CA LEU A 518 15.86 -44.39 36.87
C LEU A 518 15.77 -44.43 38.39
N LEU A 519 15.44 -43.31 39.03
CA LEU A 519 15.28 -43.21 40.47
C LEU A 519 14.05 -43.96 40.96
N ALA A 520 12.92 -43.89 40.25
CA ALA A 520 11.71 -44.64 40.57
C ALA A 520 11.94 -46.15 40.47
N ALA A 521 12.57 -46.63 39.39
CA ALA A 521 12.93 -48.04 39.24
C ALA A 521 13.92 -48.50 40.34
N SER A 522 14.88 -47.65 40.70
CA SER A 522 15.85 -47.94 41.77
C SER A 522 15.20 -47.94 43.17
N ALA A 523 14.20 -47.07 43.40
CA ALA A 523 13.40 -47.05 44.62
C ALA A 523 12.62 -48.36 44.76
N LEU A 524 11.89 -48.74 43.71
CA LEU A 524 11.03 -49.91 43.69
C LEU A 524 11.81 -51.20 43.98
N LEU A 525 13.02 -51.32 43.42
CA LEU A 525 13.92 -52.45 43.67
C LEU A 525 14.40 -52.58 45.12
N ARG A 526 14.39 -51.50 45.92
CA ARG A 526 14.74 -51.55 47.35
C ARG A 526 13.56 -51.96 48.24
N LEU A 527 12.32 -51.79 47.78
CA LEU A 527 11.11 -52.05 48.58
C LEU A 527 10.48 -53.42 48.29
N ILE A 528 10.65 -53.99 47.09
CA ILE A 528 9.96 -55.24 46.70
C ILE A 528 10.76 -56.50 47.09
N PRO A 529 10.12 -57.52 47.71
CA PRO A 529 10.73 -58.81 48.04
C PRO A 529 11.06 -59.65 46.78
N GLU A 530 11.78 -60.76 46.96
CA GLU A 530 12.24 -61.57 45.83
C GLU A 530 11.09 -62.22 45.06
N GLY A 531 11.03 -62.04 43.73
CA GLY A 531 9.94 -62.55 42.90
C GLY A 531 9.95 -62.02 41.46
N ARG A 532 8.90 -62.35 40.68
CA ARG A 532 8.73 -61.91 39.28
C ARG A 532 8.68 -60.39 39.14
N VAL A 533 8.06 -59.71 40.09
CA VAL A 533 7.94 -58.24 40.10
C VAL A 533 9.31 -57.56 40.31
N LYS A 534 10.17 -58.12 41.18
CA LYS A 534 11.56 -57.64 41.36
C LYS A 534 12.38 -57.83 40.08
N LYS A 535 12.19 -58.93 39.34
CA LYS A 535 12.81 -59.13 38.01
C LYS A 535 12.35 -58.07 37.00
N LEU A 536 11.04 -57.79 36.93
CA LEU A 536 10.48 -56.77 36.04
C LEU A 536 11.01 -55.37 36.37
N ALA A 537 11.07 -55.00 37.66
CA ALA A 537 11.68 -53.75 38.11
C ALA A 537 13.19 -53.67 37.76
N GLY A 538 13.88 -54.82 37.75
CA GLY A 538 15.27 -54.93 37.30
C GLY A 538 15.43 -54.62 35.81
N ILE A 539 14.56 -55.16 34.95
CA ILE A 539 14.52 -54.86 33.51
C ILE A 539 14.19 -53.39 33.29
N TRP A 540 13.23 -52.83 34.04
CA TRP A 540 12.88 -51.40 33.94
C TRP A 540 14.06 -50.48 34.32
N ARG A 541 14.82 -50.83 35.37
CA ARG A 541 16.05 -50.12 35.74
C ARG A 541 17.10 -50.22 34.63
N LEU A 542 17.31 -51.40 34.06
CA LEU A 542 18.26 -51.60 32.95
C LEU A 542 17.86 -50.77 31.71
N ALA A 543 16.59 -50.81 31.32
CA ALA A 543 16.06 -50.02 30.21
C ALA A 543 16.25 -48.51 30.46
N SER A 544 16.03 -48.06 31.70
CA SER A 544 16.24 -46.67 32.10
C SER A 544 17.72 -46.26 32.03
N ILE A 545 18.66 -47.14 32.41
CA ILE A 545 20.11 -46.91 32.27
C ILE A 545 20.51 -46.83 30.79
N VAL A 546 20.05 -47.77 29.96
CA VAL A 546 20.34 -47.76 28.51
C VAL A 546 19.81 -46.48 27.88
N THR A 547 18.56 -46.11 28.18
CA THR A 547 17.95 -44.87 27.69
C THR A 547 18.72 -43.64 28.15
N LEU A 548 19.17 -43.62 29.40
CA LEU A 548 19.99 -42.54 29.93
C LEU A 548 21.30 -42.41 29.15
N LEU A 549 22.01 -43.51 28.89
CA LEU A 549 23.26 -43.50 28.13
C LEU A 549 23.05 -43.05 26.67
N VAL A 550 21.98 -43.52 26.03
CA VAL A 550 21.60 -43.14 24.66
C VAL A 550 21.35 -41.64 24.54
N LEU A 551 20.76 -41.00 25.55
CA LEU A 551 20.55 -39.54 25.54
C LEU A 551 21.77 -38.76 26.06
N ALA A 552 22.45 -39.26 27.09
CA ALA A 552 23.54 -38.56 27.75
C ALA A 552 24.82 -38.50 26.91
N ILE A 553 25.19 -39.57 26.19
CA ILE A 553 26.43 -39.58 25.40
C ILE A 553 26.38 -38.54 24.26
N PRO A 554 25.34 -38.50 23.40
CA PRO A 554 25.21 -37.44 22.40
C PRO A 554 25.17 -36.05 23.02
N PHE A 555 24.46 -35.88 24.16
CA PHE A 555 24.42 -34.63 24.89
C PHE A 555 25.81 -34.17 25.36
N MET A 556 26.61 -35.06 25.96
CA MET A 556 27.97 -34.72 26.42
C MET A 556 28.88 -34.33 25.27
N VAL A 557 28.85 -35.09 24.15
CA VAL A 557 29.60 -34.76 22.94
C VAL A 557 29.17 -33.40 22.38
N GLN A 558 27.86 -33.13 22.37
CA GLN A 558 27.30 -31.87 21.91
C GLN A 558 27.71 -30.68 22.80
N GLN A 559 27.74 -30.84 24.13
CA GLN A 559 28.22 -29.80 25.05
C GLN A 559 29.69 -29.46 24.79
N ILE A 560 30.56 -30.47 24.61
CA ILE A 560 31.98 -30.22 24.28
C ILE A 560 32.11 -29.54 22.92
N ARG A 561 31.39 -30.03 21.89
CA ARG A 561 31.40 -29.42 20.55
C ARG A 561 30.95 -27.96 20.59
N TYR A 562 29.90 -27.62 21.32
CA TYR A 562 29.42 -26.25 21.44
C TYR A 562 30.34 -25.35 22.27
N GLY A 563 31.02 -25.92 23.28
CA GLY A 563 32.04 -25.19 24.02
C GLY A 563 33.27 -24.85 23.16
N VAL A 564 33.80 -25.83 22.43
CA VAL A 564 35.03 -25.68 21.63
C VAL A 564 34.78 -24.97 20.30
N TYR A 565 33.66 -25.30 19.65
CA TYR A 565 33.23 -24.73 18.36
C TYR A 565 31.83 -24.12 18.49
N PRO A 566 31.71 -22.93 19.11
CA PRO A 566 30.41 -22.30 19.28
C PRO A 566 29.67 -21.99 17.98
N GLN A 567 30.38 -21.94 16.84
CA GLN A 567 29.80 -21.75 15.52
C GLN A 567 28.99 -22.97 15.04
N LEU A 568 29.06 -24.11 15.73
CA LEU A 568 28.25 -25.30 15.43
C LEU A 568 26.88 -25.29 16.13
N GLU A 569 26.67 -24.38 17.08
CA GLU A 569 25.39 -24.27 17.74
C GLU A 569 24.35 -23.72 16.75
N LEU A 570 23.47 -24.58 16.23
CA LEU A 570 22.33 -24.16 15.42
C LEU A 570 21.25 -23.59 16.36
N PRO A 571 21.07 -22.25 16.44
CA PRO A 571 19.90 -21.72 17.13
C PRO A 571 18.67 -22.27 16.41
N LYS A 572 17.72 -22.85 17.16
CA LYS A 572 16.39 -23.15 16.63
C LYS A 572 15.84 -21.84 16.07
N GLN A 573 15.96 -21.62 14.76
CA GLN A 573 15.25 -20.56 14.07
C GLN A 573 13.78 -20.96 14.14
N VAL A 574 13.13 -20.57 15.22
CA VAL A 574 11.69 -20.44 15.23
C VAL A 574 11.42 -19.36 14.20
N TYR A 575 11.13 -19.77 12.97
CA TYR A 575 10.36 -18.92 12.08
C TYR A 575 9.09 -18.60 12.87
N PRO A 576 8.85 -17.35 13.28
CA PRO A 576 7.53 -17.02 13.74
C PRO A 576 6.63 -17.36 12.56
N ILE A 577 5.72 -18.31 12.75
CA ILE A 577 4.51 -18.39 11.96
C ILE A 577 3.76 -17.11 12.33
N SER A 578 4.23 -15.98 11.81
CA SER A 578 3.50 -14.73 11.85
C SER A 578 2.23 -15.03 11.09
N ARG A 579 1.10 -15.04 11.80
CA ARG A 579 -0.19 -14.75 11.18
C ARG A 579 0.05 -13.52 10.32
N MET A 580 -0.01 -13.73 9.01
CA MET A 580 0.32 -12.74 8.01
C MET A 580 -0.76 -11.65 8.09
N ASP A 581 -0.48 -10.61 8.86
CA ASP A 581 -1.27 -9.39 8.81
C ASP A 581 -1.00 -8.76 7.45
N LYS A 582 -2.04 -8.67 6.62
CA LYS A 582 -1.98 -8.45 5.15
C LYS A 582 -1.43 -7.08 4.73
N ASN A 583 -0.97 -6.24 5.65
CA ASN A 583 -0.74 -4.82 5.42
C ASN A 583 0.73 -4.36 5.40
N GLU A 584 1.72 -5.17 5.80
CA GLU A 584 3.13 -4.69 5.89
C GLU A 584 4.04 -5.09 4.71
N VAL A 585 3.66 -6.06 3.88
CA VAL A 585 4.54 -6.55 2.78
C VAL A 585 4.63 -5.59 1.59
N THR A 586 3.73 -4.61 1.51
CA THR A 586 3.70 -3.65 0.39
C THR A 586 4.81 -2.59 0.48
N SER A 587 5.28 -2.20 1.68
CA SER A 587 6.21 -1.05 1.81
C SER A 587 7.69 -1.38 1.53
N GLN A 588 8.16 -2.59 1.85
CA GLN A 588 9.56 -2.97 1.67
C GLN A 588 9.91 -3.39 0.23
N ALA A 589 8.95 -3.91 -0.53
CA ALA A 589 9.14 -4.26 -1.94
C ALA A 589 9.22 -3.01 -2.84
N ASP A 590 8.46 -1.97 -2.49
CA ASP A 590 8.45 -0.70 -3.22
C ASP A 590 9.71 0.13 -2.97
N PHE A 591 10.27 0.12 -1.75
CA PHE A 591 11.51 0.83 -1.43
C PHE A 591 12.76 0.24 -2.13
N LYS A 592 12.86 -1.09 -2.24
CA LYS A 592 13.95 -1.76 -2.99
C LYS A 592 13.84 -1.55 -4.50
N ARG A 593 12.61 -1.51 -5.05
CA ARG A 593 12.38 -1.22 -6.48
C ARG A 593 12.68 0.24 -6.85
N ALA A 594 12.42 1.18 -5.95
CA ALA A 594 12.75 2.60 -6.17
C ALA A 594 14.28 2.84 -6.15
N GLY A 595 15.00 2.25 -5.19
CA GLY A 595 16.47 2.37 -5.10
C GLY A 595 17.22 1.75 -6.28
N GLN A 596 16.76 0.61 -6.80
CA GLN A 596 17.38 -0.03 -7.98
C GLN A 596 17.09 0.71 -9.30
N LYS A 597 15.93 1.36 -9.44
CA LYS A 597 15.64 2.22 -10.61
C LYS A 597 16.47 3.50 -10.61
N ALA A 598 16.70 4.12 -9.44
CA ALA A 598 17.53 5.31 -9.32
C ALA A 598 19.01 5.05 -9.67
N LEU A 599 19.56 3.89 -9.27
CA LEU A 599 20.95 3.52 -9.57
C LEU A 599 21.17 3.11 -11.04
N ARG A 600 20.13 2.57 -11.71
CA ARG A 600 20.19 2.16 -13.12
C ARG A 600 20.10 3.36 -14.08
N ASN A 601 19.31 4.37 -13.72
CA ASN A 601 19.20 5.60 -14.52
C ASN A 601 20.46 6.47 -14.44
N ARG A 602 21.20 6.47 -13.31
CA ARG A 602 22.47 7.21 -13.18
C ARG A 602 23.62 6.63 -14.01
N LYS A 603 23.61 5.31 -14.29
CA LYS A 603 24.66 4.66 -15.12
C LYS A 603 24.39 4.74 -16.63
N ALA A 604 23.17 5.07 -17.05
CA ALA A 604 22.80 5.17 -18.47
C ALA A 604 23.21 6.51 -19.13
N HIS A 605 23.52 7.55 -18.36
CA HIS A 605 23.91 8.86 -18.89
C HIS A 605 25.41 9.08 -19.11
N TYR A 606 26.27 8.09 -18.84
CA TYR A 606 27.73 8.24 -18.96
C TYR A 606 28.37 7.51 -20.17
N LYS A 607 27.56 6.98 -21.09
CA LYS A 607 28.07 6.33 -22.32
C LYS A 607 27.28 6.74 -23.54
N SER A 608 27.58 7.90 -24.09
CA SER A 608 27.34 8.26 -25.50
C SER A 608 28.21 9.47 -25.81
N GLY A 609 29.42 9.21 -26.31
CA GLY A 609 30.24 10.24 -26.91
C GLY A 609 29.78 10.47 -28.34
N SER A 610 29.40 11.70 -28.66
CA SER A 610 29.36 12.22 -30.03
C SER A 610 29.44 13.74 -29.99
N ILE A 611 30.44 14.24 -30.70
CA ILE A 611 30.82 15.64 -30.88
C ILE A 611 29.71 16.39 -31.62
N VAL A 612 29.14 17.45 -31.03
CA VAL A 612 28.46 18.54 -31.75
C VAL A 612 28.73 19.85 -31.00
N GLN A 613 29.21 20.86 -31.74
CA GLN A 613 29.51 22.22 -31.27
C GLN A 613 28.25 22.96 -30.77
N PRO A 614 28.40 23.95 -29.86
CA PRO A 614 27.28 24.60 -29.22
C PRO A 614 26.71 25.74 -30.09
N PHE A 615 25.46 25.60 -30.52
CA PHE A 615 24.66 26.73 -30.99
C PHE A 615 23.94 27.35 -29.78
N GLN A 616 24.36 28.55 -29.39
CA GLN A 616 23.72 29.33 -28.33
C GLN A 616 22.51 30.09 -28.90
N LEU A 617 21.33 29.79 -28.36
CA LEU A 617 20.17 30.70 -28.38
C LEU A 617 19.67 30.88 -26.93
N PRO A 618 19.11 32.06 -26.59
CA PRO A 618 19.07 32.56 -25.23
C PRO A 618 17.91 31.96 -24.44
N GLU A 619 18.22 31.33 -23.30
CA GLU A 619 17.20 30.92 -22.33
C GLU A 619 16.53 32.15 -21.69
N THR A 620 15.29 32.39 -22.08
CA THR A 620 14.35 33.17 -21.27
C THR A 620 14.09 32.44 -19.96
N LYS A 621 14.78 32.90 -18.91
CA LYS A 621 14.49 32.60 -17.51
C LYS A 621 13.03 32.92 -17.20
N ARG A 622 12.17 31.89 -17.16
CA ARG A 622 10.92 31.93 -16.39
C ARG A 622 11.07 31.03 -15.18
N SER A 623 11.48 31.69 -14.11
CA SER A 623 11.45 31.30 -12.71
C SER A 623 10.27 30.37 -12.35
N ALA A 624 10.59 29.10 -12.15
CA ALA A 624 9.84 28.20 -11.28
C ALA A 624 10.71 27.86 -10.06
N GLU A 625 11.23 28.89 -9.39
CA GLU A 625 11.84 28.73 -8.07
C GLU A 625 10.74 28.67 -7.02
N ARG A 626 10.24 27.46 -6.83
CA ARG A 626 9.60 27.09 -5.57
C ARG A 626 10.76 26.97 -4.57
N TYR A 627 11.00 28.02 -3.77
CA TYR A 627 11.90 27.96 -2.63
C TYR A 627 11.38 26.92 -1.63
N ASP A 628 11.86 25.68 -1.77
CA ASP A 628 11.94 24.75 -0.65
C ASP A 628 13.04 25.33 0.26
N LEU A 629 12.65 26.00 1.34
CA LEU A 629 13.57 26.64 2.30
C LEU A 629 14.48 25.64 3.07
N PHE A 630 14.47 24.36 2.68
CA PHE A 630 15.40 23.32 3.10
C PHE A 630 15.84 22.46 1.90
N ALA A 631 15.99 23.05 0.71
CA ALA A 631 16.67 22.39 -0.39
C ALA A 631 18.09 22.04 0.07
N GLN A 632 18.30 20.76 0.36
CA GLN A 632 19.56 20.21 0.83
C GLN A 632 20.70 20.64 -0.11
N ASP A 633 21.80 21.12 0.45
CA ASP A 633 22.99 21.43 -0.33
C ASP A 633 23.43 20.15 -1.07
N PRO A 634 23.40 20.12 -2.41
CA PRO A 634 23.81 18.95 -3.18
C PRO A 634 25.30 18.61 -3.03
N LYS A 635 26.09 19.47 -2.36
CA LYS A 635 27.49 19.23 -1.98
C LYS A 635 27.67 18.73 -0.53
N ALA A 636 26.60 18.57 0.25
CA ALA A 636 26.71 18.08 1.62
C ALA A 636 27.32 16.67 1.65
N LEU A 637 28.43 16.51 2.38
CA LEU A 637 29.10 15.23 2.61
C LEU A 637 28.29 14.44 3.64
N ILE A 638 27.41 13.56 3.16
CA ILE A 638 26.58 12.71 4.01
C ILE A 638 27.44 11.59 4.61
N GLN A 639 27.40 11.45 5.94
CA GLN A 639 28.11 10.40 6.66
C GLN A 639 27.44 9.03 6.44
N THR A 640 28.25 8.01 6.17
CA THR A 640 27.78 6.68 5.75
C THR A 640 27.53 5.70 6.89
N GLY A 641 27.84 6.08 8.15
CA GLY A 641 27.58 5.28 9.34
C GLY A 641 28.47 4.03 9.50
N PRO A 642 28.34 3.31 10.64
CA PRO A 642 29.04 2.04 10.83
C PRO A 642 28.44 0.94 9.94
N GLY A 643 29.27 -0.02 9.53
CA GLY A 643 28.78 -1.19 8.78
C GLY A 643 27.80 -2.03 9.62
N LEU A 644 26.54 -2.13 9.19
CA LEU A 644 25.53 -2.93 9.88
C LEU A 644 25.75 -4.44 9.67
N PRO A 645 25.90 -5.24 10.74
CA PRO A 645 26.03 -6.68 10.62
C PRO A 645 24.74 -7.34 10.12
N LYS A 646 24.88 -8.34 9.25
CA LYS A 646 23.75 -9.13 8.73
C LYS A 646 23.58 -10.48 9.44
N TRP A 647 24.56 -10.90 10.22
CA TRP A 647 24.51 -12.18 10.93
C TRP A 647 23.43 -12.18 12.00
N ARG A 648 22.86 -13.35 12.26
CA ARG A 648 21.92 -13.61 13.35
C ARG A 648 22.22 -15.00 13.91
N TRP A 649 22.51 -15.05 15.21
CA TRP A 649 22.74 -16.30 15.94
C TRP A 649 21.69 -16.45 17.04
N ARG A 650 22.06 -16.25 18.32
CA ARG A 650 21.10 -16.13 19.42
C ARG A 650 20.56 -14.70 19.45
N SER A 651 19.27 -14.55 19.19
CA SER A 651 18.57 -13.27 19.25
C SER A 651 17.56 -13.25 20.40
N TYR A 652 17.56 -12.17 21.16
CA TYR A 652 16.68 -11.98 22.30
C TYR A 652 15.78 -10.79 22.09
N ALA A 653 14.47 -10.99 22.16
CA ALA A 653 13.48 -9.93 22.07
C ALA A 653 13.20 -9.35 23.47
N MET A 654 13.24 -8.02 23.56
CA MET A 654 13.01 -7.25 24.77
C MET A 654 11.86 -6.27 24.53
N LYS A 655 11.00 -6.10 25.54
CA LYS A 655 9.87 -5.17 25.48
C LYS A 655 9.72 -4.42 26.81
N TRP A 656 9.39 -3.14 26.69
CA TRP A 656 8.99 -2.27 27.79
C TRP A 656 7.48 -1.99 27.67
N ASN A 657 6.77 -2.11 28.78
CA ASN A 657 5.33 -1.92 28.88
C ASN A 657 5.04 -0.51 29.39
N GLY A 658 4.89 0.44 28.46
CA GLY A 658 4.53 1.82 28.76
C GLY A 658 5.60 2.82 28.31
N PRO A 659 5.43 4.10 28.68
CA PRO A 659 6.38 5.15 28.35
C PRO A 659 7.76 4.87 28.96
N VAL A 660 8.80 5.08 28.17
CA VAL A 660 10.20 4.88 28.56
C VAL A 660 10.92 6.22 28.59
N ASN A 661 11.45 6.57 29.75
CA ASN A 661 12.22 7.80 29.94
C ASN A 661 13.58 7.71 29.21
N LYS A 662 14.07 8.84 28.72
CA LYS A 662 15.40 8.98 28.09
C LYS A 662 16.55 8.46 28.96
N ASP A 663 16.41 8.50 30.29
CA ASP A 663 17.40 8.06 31.28
C ASP A 663 17.27 6.57 31.67
N GLN A 664 16.35 5.82 31.04
CA GLN A 664 16.17 4.40 31.33
C GLN A 664 17.42 3.58 30.96
N GLU A 665 17.95 2.83 31.93
CA GLU A 665 19.09 1.92 31.73
C GLU A 665 18.67 0.44 31.61
N VAL A 666 19.48 -0.31 30.88
CA VAL A 666 19.43 -1.77 30.73
C VAL A 666 20.75 -2.35 31.20
N ARG A 667 20.71 -3.37 32.06
CA ARG A 667 21.92 -4.10 32.48
C ARG A 667 21.92 -5.49 31.88
N LEU A 668 23.01 -5.83 31.18
CA LEU A 668 23.20 -7.13 30.55
C LEU A 668 24.28 -7.92 31.27
N TRP A 669 23.96 -9.17 31.66
CA TRP A 669 24.95 -10.13 32.15
C TRP A 669 25.19 -11.18 31.07
N LEU A 670 26.34 -11.07 30.42
CA LEU A 670 26.73 -11.93 29.31
C LEU A 670 27.76 -12.96 29.77
N LEU A 671 27.57 -14.22 29.38
CA LEU A 671 28.56 -15.27 29.47
C LEU A 671 29.41 -15.24 28.20
N SER A 672 30.71 -15.04 28.37
CA SER A 672 31.67 -15.06 27.27
C SER A 672 31.88 -16.49 26.73
N PRO A 673 32.45 -16.65 25.53
CA PRO A 673 32.77 -17.96 24.97
C PRO A 673 33.62 -18.84 25.90
N LEU A 674 34.58 -18.25 26.61
CA LEU A 674 35.44 -18.97 27.55
C LEU A 674 34.65 -19.50 28.76
N ILE A 675 33.74 -18.68 29.31
CA ILE A 675 32.89 -19.10 30.43
C ILE A 675 31.94 -20.22 29.99
N ASN A 676 31.37 -20.11 28.79
CA ASN A 676 30.52 -21.17 28.24
C ASN A 676 31.29 -22.47 27.98
N LEU A 677 32.55 -22.42 27.54
CA LEU A 677 33.42 -23.59 27.42
C LEU A 677 33.65 -24.25 28.79
N LEU A 678 34.04 -23.48 29.81
CA LEU A 678 34.25 -23.98 31.17
C LEU A 678 32.98 -24.59 31.77
N LEU A 679 31.82 -23.94 31.57
CA LEU A 679 30.53 -24.49 31.98
C LEU A 679 30.18 -25.78 31.25
N SER A 680 30.50 -25.88 29.95
CA SER A 680 30.26 -27.09 29.16
C SER A 680 31.09 -28.26 29.66
N ILE A 681 32.38 -28.06 29.92
CA ILE A 681 33.27 -29.08 30.52
C ILE A 681 32.76 -29.48 31.92
N THR A 682 32.40 -28.49 32.74
CA THR A 682 31.88 -28.72 34.11
C THR A 682 30.61 -29.55 34.08
N ARG A 683 29.66 -29.26 33.19
CA ARG A 683 28.43 -30.05 33.02
C ARG A 683 28.73 -31.49 32.64
N VAL A 684 29.65 -31.72 31.71
CA VAL A 684 30.03 -33.09 31.29
C VAL A 684 30.65 -33.87 32.43
N ILE A 685 31.58 -33.29 33.18
CA ILE A 685 32.21 -33.93 34.33
C ILE A 685 31.17 -34.27 35.41
N LEU A 686 30.32 -33.30 35.78
CA LEU A 686 29.28 -33.49 36.79
C LEU A 686 28.26 -34.55 36.36
N LEU A 687 27.86 -34.56 35.09
CA LEU A 687 26.92 -35.53 34.54
C LEU A 687 27.53 -36.94 34.48
N ALA A 688 28.80 -37.07 34.08
CA ALA A 688 29.53 -38.34 34.10
C ALA A 688 29.66 -38.90 35.53
N LEU A 689 29.98 -38.06 36.51
CA LEU A 689 30.02 -38.43 37.92
C LEU A 689 28.65 -38.91 38.42
N LEU A 690 27.57 -38.21 38.07
CA LEU A 690 26.21 -38.57 38.44
C LEU A 690 25.77 -39.92 37.82
N ILE A 691 26.08 -40.15 36.54
CA ILE A 691 25.84 -41.43 35.85
C ILE A 691 26.61 -42.55 36.54
N TYR A 692 27.89 -42.34 36.81
CA TYR A 692 28.75 -43.32 37.48
C TYR A 692 28.18 -43.75 38.85
N CYS A 693 27.69 -42.80 39.64
CA CYS A 693 27.04 -43.05 40.92
C CYS A 693 25.78 -43.92 40.77
N LEU A 694 24.88 -43.56 39.86
CA LEU A 694 23.56 -44.21 39.74
C LEU A 694 23.59 -45.59 39.07
N ILE A 695 24.57 -45.84 38.19
CA ILE A 695 24.81 -47.18 37.65
C ILE A 695 25.36 -48.11 38.75
N GLY A 696 26.16 -47.58 39.67
CA GLY A 696 26.68 -48.36 40.80
C GLY A 696 27.65 -49.45 40.35
N LEU A 697 28.62 -49.10 39.48
CA LEU A 697 29.61 -50.00 38.89
C LEU A 697 30.41 -50.84 39.91
N ARG A 698 30.43 -50.47 41.20
CA ARG A 698 31.04 -51.25 42.28
C ARG A 698 30.29 -52.55 42.65
N ARG A 699 29.03 -52.75 42.25
CA ARG A 699 28.23 -53.95 42.57
C ARG A 699 27.81 -54.79 41.37
N LEU A 700 28.18 -54.42 40.15
CA LEU A 700 27.95 -55.24 38.96
C LEU A 700 28.98 -56.37 38.88
N LYS A 701 28.80 -57.44 39.67
CA LYS A 701 29.33 -58.76 39.31
C LYS A 701 28.47 -59.29 38.17
N ILE A 702 28.81 -58.94 36.94
CA ILE A 702 28.24 -59.57 35.76
C ILE A 702 28.82 -60.99 35.71
N GLN A 703 28.11 -61.96 36.28
CA GLN A 703 28.33 -63.37 35.94
C GLN A 703 27.79 -63.56 34.53
N ALA A 704 28.67 -63.42 33.55
CA ALA A 704 28.40 -63.75 32.17
C ALA A 704 28.36 -65.28 32.01
N LYS A 705 27.23 -65.89 32.38
CA LYS A 705 26.81 -67.17 31.84
C LYS A 705 25.35 -67.02 31.42
N ASP A 706 25.14 -67.21 30.13
CA ASP A 706 23.86 -67.33 29.42
C ASP A 706 23.02 -66.06 29.31
N PHE A 707 23.34 -65.22 28.32
CA PHE A 707 22.40 -64.23 27.81
C PHE A 707 22.43 -64.18 26.27
N THR A 708 21.73 -65.14 25.65
CA THR A 708 21.34 -65.15 24.22
C THR A 708 20.21 -64.14 23.95
N PHE A 709 20.37 -62.90 24.41
CA PHE A 709 19.42 -61.79 24.19
C PHE A 709 20.09 -60.53 23.63
N SER A 710 21.37 -60.63 23.29
CA SER A 710 22.22 -59.56 22.74
C SER A 710 21.92 -59.22 21.27
N ALA A 711 21.16 -60.05 20.55
CA ALA A 711 20.78 -59.77 19.16
C ALA A 711 19.58 -58.82 19.03
N LEU A 712 18.62 -58.85 19.97
CA LEU A 712 17.39 -58.05 19.88
C LEU A 712 17.58 -56.58 20.34
N LEU A 713 18.52 -56.35 21.26
CA LEU A 713 18.86 -55.01 21.74
C LEU A 713 19.77 -54.26 20.74
N LEU A 714 20.60 -54.97 19.97
CA LEU A 714 21.38 -54.35 18.89
C LEU A 714 20.51 -53.96 17.68
N SER A 715 19.41 -54.67 17.42
CA SER A 715 18.44 -54.28 16.38
C SER A 715 17.64 -53.01 16.73
N ILE A 716 17.53 -52.65 18.01
CA ILE A 716 16.95 -51.37 18.46
C ILE A 716 17.95 -50.21 18.33
N PHE A 717 19.25 -50.48 18.26
CA PHE A 717 20.30 -49.47 18.08
C PHE A 717 20.61 -49.12 16.62
N ILE A 718 20.06 -49.86 15.64
CA ILE A 718 20.32 -49.63 14.20
C ILE A 718 19.10 -49.06 13.47
N PHE A 719 17.93 -48.97 14.11
CA PHE A 719 16.87 -48.09 13.62
C PHE A 719 17.19 -46.66 14.09
N PRO A 720 17.55 -45.71 13.22
CA PRO A 720 17.31 -44.33 13.56
C PRO A 720 15.79 -44.24 13.67
N GLY A 721 15.29 -44.15 14.90
CA GLY A 721 13.94 -43.67 15.12
C GLY A 721 13.86 -42.34 14.39
N PHE A 722 13.20 -42.35 13.23
CA PHE A 722 12.58 -41.18 12.66
C PHE A 722 11.71 -40.62 13.79
N ALA A 723 12.30 -39.72 14.58
CA ALA A 723 11.52 -38.70 15.22
C ALA A 723 10.83 -38.00 14.05
N ALA A 724 9.55 -38.32 13.89
CA ALA A 724 8.63 -37.57 13.07
C ALA A 724 8.63 -36.14 13.60
N GLY A 725 9.64 -35.35 13.18
CA GLY A 725 9.36 -33.99 12.78
C GLY A 725 8.38 -34.15 11.63
N GLY A 726 7.11 -33.91 11.90
CA GLY A 726 6.15 -33.70 10.84
C GLY A 726 6.72 -32.57 9.99
N GLU A 727 7.33 -32.92 8.86
CA GLU A 727 7.29 -32.04 7.73
C GLU A 727 5.81 -31.86 7.44
N VAL A 728 5.30 -30.70 7.83
CA VAL A 728 4.14 -30.13 7.17
C VAL A 728 4.59 -30.00 5.72
N THR A 729 4.29 -31.01 4.91
CA THR A 729 4.22 -30.83 3.47
C THR A 729 3.19 -29.73 3.28
N ALA A 730 3.67 -28.50 3.16
CA ALA A 730 2.87 -27.40 2.68
C ALA A 730 2.29 -27.91 1.36
N GLY A 731 0.97 -28.13 1.32
CA GLY A 731 0.30 -28.72 0.18
C GLY A 731 0.74 -28.02 -1.10
N TYR A 732 1.13 -28.79 -2.09
CA TYR A 732 1.47 -28.24 -3.39
C TYR A 732 0.17 -27.87 -4.14
N PRO A 733 0.06 -26.68 -4.75
CA PRO A 733 1.08 -25.62 -4.82
C PRO A 733 1.06 -24.71 -3.58
N PRO A 734 2.24 -24.26 -3.08
CA PRO A 734 2.31 -23.38 -1.93
C PRO A 734 1.65 -22.01 -2.23
N PRO A 735 1.10 -21.32 -1.21
CA PRO A 735 0.40 -20.04 -1.38
C PRO A 735 1.23 -18.98 -2.10
N GLU A 736 2.56 -18.98 -1.90
CA GLU A 736 3.50 -18.08 -2.55
C GLU A 736 3.53 -18.29 -4.07
N LEU A 737 3.45 -19.56 -4.52
CA LEU A 737 3.46 -19.92 -5.93
C LEU A 737 2.16 -19.52 -6.62
N LEU A 738 1.02 -19.67 -5.93
CA LEU A 738 -0.29 -19.17 -6.42
C LEU A 738 -0.31 -17.64 -6.50
N LYS A 739 0.31 -16.95 -5.55
CA LYS A 739 0.46 -15.48 -5.58
C LYS A 739 1.38 -15.03 -6.73
N GLU A 740 2.47 -15.74 -6.98
CA GLU A 740 3.36 -15.45 -8.11
C GLU A 740 2.65 -15.70 -9.45
N LEU A 741 1.90 -16.80 -9.56
CA LEU A 741 1.06 -17.08 -10.72
C LEU A 741 0.08 -15.92 -10.97
N LYS A 742 -0.63 -15.46 -9.94
CA LYS A 742 -1.53 -14.29 -10.03
C LYS A 742 -0.82 -13.05 -10.56
N MET A 743 0.34 -12.72 -9.99
CA MET A 743 1.12 -11.54 -10.41
C MET A 743 1.63 -11.63 -11.85
N LYS A 744 1.96 -12.83 -12.33
CA LYS A 744 2.38 -13.05 -13.72
C LYS A 744 1.21 -12.93 -14.69
N LEU A 745 0.05 -13.48 -14.34
CA LEU A 745 -1.17 -13.41 -15.17
C LEU A 745 -1.74 -11.98 -15.25
N LEU A 746 -1.62 -11.19 -14.19
CA LEU A 746 -2.08 -9.78 -14.14
C LEU A 746 -0.97 -8.77 -14.47
N LYS A 747 0.07 -9.22 -15.20
CA LYS A 747 1.19 -8.36 -15.57
C LYS A 747 0.72 -7.37 -16.63
N LYS A 748 0.93 -6.08 -16.35
CA LYS A 748 0.59 -5.00 -17.29
C LYS A 748 1.38 -5.11 -18.61
N PRO A 749 0.78 -4.73 -19.75
CA PRO A 749 1.44 -4.68 -21.04
C PRO A 749 2.69 -3.80 -21.05
N ALA A 750 3.69 -4.20 -21.85
CA ALA A 750 4.96 -3.49 -21.95
C ALA A 750 4.86 -2.13 -22.67
N CYS A 751 3.87 -1.96 -23.54
CA CYS A 751 3.66 -0.73 -24.31
C CYS A 751 3.19 0.47 -23.48
N LEU A 752 2.78 0.30 -22.22
CA LEU A 752 2.29 1.41 -21.40
C LEU A 752 3.40 2.41 -21.07
N PRO A 753 3.13 3.73 -21.11
CA PRO A 753 1.82 4.39 -21.25
C PRO A 753 1.45 4.77 -22.70
N GLU A 754 2.08 4.19 -23.72
CA GLU A 754 1.90 4.56 -25.13
C GLU A 754 1.44 3.33 -25.93
N CYS A 755 0.38 2.66 -25.47
CA CYS A 755 -0.13 1.46 -26.14
C CYS A 755 -0.92 1.75 -27.42
N ALA A 756 -1.19 3.03 -27.72
CA ALA A 756 -1.67 3.44 -29.03
C ALA A 756 -1.07 4.79 -29.44
N GLU A 757 -0.77 4.92 -30.72
CA GLU A 757 -0.30 6.16 -31.35
C GLU A 757 -1.07 6.46 -32.62
N SER A 758 -1.06 7.73 -33.05
CA SER A 758 -1.64 8.15 -34.32
C SER A 758 -0.56 8.75 -35.23
N PRO A 759 -0.09 8.02 -36.25
CA PRO A 759 0.92 8.54 -37.18
C PRO A 759 0.37 9.63 -38.10
N ARG A 760 -0.90 9.53 -38.51
CA ARG A 760 -1.50 10.41 -39.51
C ARG A 760 -2.99 10.64 -39.25
N MET A 761 -3.40 11.88 -39.42
CA MET A 761 -4.79 12.30 -39.49
C MET A 761 -5.02 13.14 -40.76
N GLU A 762 -6.12 12.92 -41.43
CA GLU A 762 -6.56 13.71 -42.59
C GLU A 762 -7.97 14.24 -42.33
N ILE A 763 -8.15 15.55 -42.50
CA ILE A 763 -9.43 16.23 -42.31
C ILE A 763 -9.87 16.79 -43.66
N THR A 764 -11.08 16.45 -44.09
CA THR A 764 -11.75 17.03 -45.25
C THR A 764 -12.99 17.77 -44.80
N VAL A 765 -13.06 19.08 -45.07
CA VAL A 765 -14.20 19.93 -44.73
C VAL A 765 -14.88 20.39 -46.03
N SER A 766 -16.20 20.24 -46.06
CA SER A 766 -17.10 20.74 -47.11
C SER A 766 -18.23 21.55 -46.47
N LEU A 767 -19.06 22.24 -47.27
CA LEU A 767 -20.18 23.04 -46.78
C LEU A 767 -21.18 22.25 -45.91
N GLU A 768 -21.38 20.95 -46.18
CA GLU A 768 -22.39 20.13 -45.49
C GLU A 768 -21.78 19.10 -44.55
N SER A 769 -20.55 18.65 -44.80
CA SER A 769 -19.95 17.52 -44.08
C SER A 769 -18.49 17.75 -43.69
N LEU A 770 -18.14 17.17 -42.54
CA LEU A 770 -16.78 17.06 -42.03
C LEU A 770 -16.41 15.58 -41.94
N ARG A 771 -15.31 15.22 -42.60
CA ARG A 771 -14.75 13.87 -42.60
C ARG A 771 -13.35 13.88 -41.99
N ILE A 772 -13.08 12.98 -41.04
CA ILE A 772 -11.74 12.76 -40.48
C ILE A 772 -11.34 11.31 -40.74
N ILE A 773 -10.22 11.11 -41.41
CA ILE A 773 -9.55 9.80 -41.52
C ILE A 773 -8.42 9.79 -40.51
N TYR A 774 -8.55 8.93 -39.51
CA TYR A 774 -7.66 8.86 -38.34
C TYR A 774 -6.97 7.51 -38.28
N GLN A 775 -5.66 7.48 -38.53
CA GLN A 775 -4.87 6.26 -38.44
C GLN A 775 -4.43 6.03 -37.00
N ILE A 776 -4.63 4.81 -36.51
CA ILE A 776 -4.30 4.40 -35.15
C ILE A 776 -3.46 3.13 -35.21
N HIS A 777 -2.30 3.14 -34.56
CA HIS A 777 -1.47 1.98 -34.32
C HIS A 777 -1.64 1.57 -32.86
N ALA A 778 -2.16 0.38 -32.60
CA ALA A 778 -2.37 -0.15 -31.25
C ALA A 778 -1.45 -1.34 -31.01
N GLY A 779 -0.65 -1.29 -29.94
CA GLY A 779 0.26 -2.38 -29.57
C GLY A 779 -0.38 -3.51 -28.77
N ILE A 780 -1.65 -3.35 -28.38
CA ILE A 780 -2.51 -4.32 -27.69
C ILE A 780 -3.98 -3.96 -27.97
N ASP A 781 -4.90 -4.86 -27.64
CA ASP A 781 -6.32 -4.56 -27.50
C ASP A 781 -6.57 -3.42 -26.49
N THR A 782 -6.98 -2.25 -26.97
CA THR A 782 -7.05 -1.04 -26.14
C THR A 782 -8.21 -0.10 -26.52
N ALA A 783 -8.52 0.81 -25.61
CA ALA A 783 -9.49 1.88 -25.80
C ALA A 783 -8.76 3.18 -26.18
N VAL A 784 -9.15 3.76 -27.32
CA VAL A 784 -8.56 4.98 -27.87
C VAL A 784 -9.62 6.08 -27.96
N PRO A 785 -9.34 7.31 -27.51
CA PRO A 785 -10.26 8.43 -27.67
C PRO A 785 -10.24 8.92 -29.12
N LEU A 786 -11.41 9.27 -29.64
CA LEU A 786 -11.58 9.81 -30.99
C LEU A 786 -11.55 11.35 -30.98
N PRO A 787 -11.07 12.00 -32.06
CA PRO A 787 -11.23 13.43 -32.27
C PRO A 787 -12.67 13.93 -32.11
N GLY A 788 -12.85 15.11 -31.50
CA GLY A 788 -14.16 15.73 -31.30
C GLY A 788 -14.69 15.67 -29.87
N SER A 789 -15.82 16.34 -29.63
CA SER A 789 -16.55 16.29 -28.36
C SER A 789 -18.03 16.64 -28.56
N SER A 790 -18.90 16.20 -27.65
CA SER A 790 -20.34 16.47 -27.76
C SER A 790 -20.74 17.95 -27.73
N GLU A 791 -19.85 18.83 -27.26
CA GLU A 791 -20.08 20.29 -27.14
C GLU A 791 -19.53 21.09 -28.34
N LEU A 792 -18.59 20.54 -29.13
CA LEU A 792 -17.91 21.26 -30.22
C LEU A 792 -18.24 20.67 -31.60
N TRP A 793 -17.90 19.40 -31.83
CA TRP A 793 -18.19 18.70 -33.08
C TRP A 793 -18.65 17.28 -32.80
N ARG A 794 -19.85 16.94 -33.27
CA ARG A 794 -20.50 15.64 -33.04
C ARG A 794 -20.32 14.75 -34.24
N THR A 795 -19.72 13.59 -34.01
CA THR A 795 -19.64 12.53 -35.02
C THR A 795 -21.00 11.85 -35.18
N LYS A 796 -21.45 11.71 -36.43
CA LYS A 796 -22.67 10.98 -36.83
C LYS A 796 -22.38 9.50 -37.07
N ASP A 797 -21.27 9.22 -37.76
CA ASP A 797 -20.86 7.87 -38.13
C ASP A 797 -19.37 7.62 -37.90
N VAL A 798 -19.04 6.40 -37.48
CA VAL A 798 -17.68 5.93 -37.25
C VAL A 798 -17.49 4.59 -37.96
N PHE A 799 -16.50 4.52 -38.83
CA PHE A 799 -16.13 3.33 -39.59
C PHE A 799 -14.69 2.90 -39.27
N ASN A 800 -14.43 1.60 -39.25
CA ASN A 800 -13.09 1.03 -39.33
C ASN A 800 -12.94 0.40 -40.72
N GLY A 801 -12.15 1.04 -41.59
CA GLY A 801 -12.22 0.78 -43.03
C GLY A 801 -13.62 1.08 -43.58
N SER A 802 -14.27 0.08 -44.16
CA SER A 802 -15.63 0.18 -44.71
C SER A 802 -16.75 -0.29 -43.77
N ARG A 803 -16.43 -0.76 -42.56
CA ARG A 803 -17.41 -1.37 -41.65
C ARG A 803 -17.71 -0.45 -40.45
N PRO A 804 -18.97 -0.31 -40.02
CA PRO A 804 -19.31 0.41 -38.79
C PRO A 804 -18.58 -0.16 -37.58
N VAL A 805 -18.09 0.71 -36.71
CA VAL A 805 -17.39 0.31 -35.48
C VAL A 805 -18.39 -0.28 -34.48
N LYS A 806 -18.06 -1.46 -33.95
CA LYS A 806 -18.91 -2.24 -33.02
C LYS A 806 -18.57 -2.06 -31.54
N GLY A 807 -17.56 -1.24 -31.22
CA GLY A 807 -17.13 -0.98 -29.85
C GLY A 807 -16.94 0.51 -29.65
N LEU A 808 -18.04 1.25 -29.57
CA LEU A 808 -18.02 2.67 -29.24
C LEU A 808 -18.62 2.89 -27.85
N MET A 809 -18.15 3.92 -27.18
CA MET A 809 -18.79 4.43 -25.98
C MET A 809 -18.42 5.88 -25.75
N ARG A 810 -19.18 6.55 -24.89
CA ARG A 810 -18.88 7.90 -24.45
C ARG A 810 -18.37 7.88 -23.00
N ASP A 811 -17.48 8.79 -22.66
CA ASP A 811 -17.09 9.01 -21.27
C ASP A 811 -17.91 10.15 -20.63
N ARG A 812 -17.67 10.40 -19.33
CA ARG A 812 -18.37 11.44 -18.56
C ARG A 812 -18.09 12.87 -19.04
N ASP A 813 -17.01 13.06 -19.79
CA ASP A 813 -16.63 14.36 -20.35
C ASP A 813 -17.26 14.57 -21.74
N GLY A 814 -17.99 13.57 -22.26
CA GLY A 814 -18.67 13.64 -23.55
C GLY A 814 -17.77 13.26 -24.73
N SER A 815 -16.57 12.71 -24.47
CA SER A 815 -15.63 12.29 -25.51
C SER A 815 -15.96 10.87 -25.99
N LEU A 816 -15.87 10.64 -27.30
CA LEU A 816 -16.13 9.34 -27.90
C LEU A 816 -14.88 8.47 -27.84
N TRP A 817 -15.03 7.22 -27.44
CA TRP A 817 -13.96 6.22 -27.36
C TRP A 817 -14.29 5.05 -28.26
N VAL A 818 -13.25 4.49 -28.88
CA VAL A 818 -13.31 3.29 -29.72
C VAL A 818 -12.46 2.17 -29.15
N PHE A 819 -12.97 0.94 -29.20
CA PHE A 819 -12.19 -0.27 -29.03
C PHE A 819 -11.36 -0.53 -30.29
N VAL A 820 -10.04 -0.60 -30.12
CA VAL A 820 -9.08 -0.85 -31.19
C VAL A 820 -8.32 -2.14 -30.84
N PRO A 821 -8.43 -3.20 -31.66
CA PRO A 821 -7.61 -4.40 -31.51
C PRO A 821 -6.12 -4.10 -31.70
N GLU A 822 -5.26 -5.02 -31.29
CA GLU A 822 -3.83 -4.96 -31.64
C GLU A 822 -3.64 -4.92 -33.18
N GLY A 823 -2.86 -3.94 -33.66
CA GLY A 823 -2.56 -3.75 -35.08
C GLY A 823 -2.72 -2.32 -35.58
N ILE A 824 -2.80 -2.18 -36.90
CA ILE A 824 -2.94 -0.90 -37.62
C ILE A 824 -4.38 -0.75 -38.10
N HIS A 825 -5.01 0.37 -37.75
CA HIS A 825 -6.41 0.63 -38.05
C HIS A 825 -6.62 2.02 -38.62
N THR A 826 -7.58 2.14 -39.54
CA THR A 826 -7.99 3.41 -40.13
C THR A 826 -9.43 3.69 -39.74
N ILE A 827 -9.61 4.63 -38.82
CA ILE A 827 -10.93 5.03 -38.34
C ILE A 827 -11.40 6.25 -39.12
N THR A 828 -12.54 6.14 -39.80
CA THR A 828 -13.17 7.26 -40.49
C THR A 828 -14.33 7.80 -39.65
N LEU A 829 -14.28 9.08 -39.32
CA LEU A 829 -15.33 9.82 -38.62
C LEU A 829 -16.05 10.71 -39.63
N ILE A 830 -17.37 10.69 -39.62
CA ILE A 830 -18.21 11.54 -40.47
C ILE A 830 -19.21 12.27 -39.57
N GLY A 831 -19.36 13.57 -39.77
CA GLY A 831 -20.34 14.41 -39.10
C GLY A 831 -20.72 15.60 -39.98
N ASN A 832 -21.73 16.36 -39.57
CA ASN A 832 -22.12 17.57 -40.27
C ASN A 832 -21.03 18.65 -40.08
N ALA A 833 -20.88 19.53 -41.06
CA ALA A 833 -20.06 20.73 -40.91
C ALA A 833 -20.69 21.65 -39.83
N PRO A 834 -19.88 22.25 -38.94
CA PRO A 834 -20.38 23.23 -37.98
C PRO A 834 -20.95 24.46 -38.70
N SER A 835 -22.03 25.03 -38.17
CA SER A 835 -22.71 26.22 -38.73
C SER A 835 -22.02 27.55 -38.41
N GLU A 836 -20.90 27.52 -37.69
CA GLU A 836 -20.14 28.69 -37.26
C GLU A 836 -18.89 28.84 -38.14
N ASP A 837 -18.48 30.08 -38.46
CA ASP A 837 -17.31 30.40 -39.30
C ASP A 837 -15.97 29.91 -38.71
N SER A 838 -15.96 29.51 -37.43
CA SER A 838 -14.80 28.89 -36.79
C SER A 838 -15.25 27.85 -35.78
N PHE A 839 -14.56 26.72 -35.73
CA PHE A 839 -14.84 25.67 -34.76
C PHE A 839 -13.56 24.95 -34.33
N GLN A 840 -13.61 24.24 -33.20
CA GLN A 840 -12.47 23.54 -32.63
C GLN A 840 -12.72 22.03 -32.57
N ILE A 841 -11.73 21.23 -32.95
CA ILE A 841 -11.75 19.77 -32.80
C ILE A 841 -10.72 19.36 -31.75
N PRO A 842 -11.14 18.90 -30.56
CA PRO A 842 -10.24 18.32 -29.58
C PRO A 842 -9.53 17.08 -30.15
N LEU A 843 -8.23 16.95 -29.88
CA LEU A 843 -7.39 15.82 -30.30
C LEU A 843 -6.79 15.12 -29.06
N PRO A 844 -7.53 14.24 -28.36
CA PRO A 844 -7.07 13.66 -27.10
C PRO A 844 -5.92 12.65 -27.27
N LEU A 845 -5.85 11.97 -28.41
CA LEU A 845 -4.64 11.27 -28.87
C LEU A 845 -4.03 12.12 -30.00
N LYS A 846 -2.83 12.66 -29.76
CA LYS A 846 -2.21 13.61 -30.66
C LYS A 846 -1.67 12.90 -31.92
N PRO A 847 -2.10 13.26 -33.14
CA PRO A 847 -1.50 12.74 -34.35
C PRO A 847 -0.12 13.36 -34.60
N HIS A 848 0.81 12.57 -35.16
CA HIS A 848 2.15 13.03 -35.55
C HIS A 848 2.12 13.94 -36.78
N ARG A 849 1.23 13.64 -37.74
CA ARG A 849 1.01 14.46 -38.94
C ARG A 849 -0.49 14.71 -39.16
N VAL A 850 -0.84 15.95 -39.44
CA VAL A 850 -2.19 16.35 -39.82
C VAL A 850 -2.17 16.94 -41.23
N VAL A 851 -3.07 16.45 -42.09
CA VAL A 851 -3.33 17.01 -43.42
C VAL A 851 -4.76 17.54 -43.41
N ILE A 852 -4.96 18.76 -43.88
CA ILE A 852 -6.28 19.40 -43.92
C ILE A 852 -6.57 19.79 -45.37
N GLN A 853 -7.74 19.40 -45.85
CA GLN A 853 -8.29 19.76 -47.15
C GLN A 853 -9.62 20.47 -46.92
N ILE A 854 -9.73 21.69 -47.42
CA ILE A 854 -10.91 22.54 -47.26
C ILE A 854 -11.46 22.81 -48.66
N GLN A 855 -12.74 22.54 -48.88
CA GLN A 855 -13.44 22.79 -50.14
C GLN A 855 -14.61 23.74 -49.90
N GLY A 856 -14.54 24.94 -50.49
CA GLY A 856 -15.63 25.92 -50.44
C GLY A 856 -15.75 26.71 -49.13
N TRP A 857 -14.65 26.85 -48.38
CA TRP A 857 -14.55 27.57 -47.12
C TRP A 857 -13.33 28.49 -47.13
#